data_AF-S9XCD0-F1
#
_entry.id   AF-S9XCD0-F1
#
_cell.length_a   1.000
_cell.length_b   1.000
_cell.length_c   1.000
_cell.angle_alpha   90.00
_cell.angle_beta   90.00
_cell.angle_gamma   90.00
#
_symmetry.space_group_name_H-M   'P 1'
#
loop_
_entity.id
_entity.type
_entity.pdbx_description
1 polymer ?
#
loop_
_entity_poly.entity_id
_entity_poly.type
_entity_poly.pdbx_seq_one_letter_code
_entity_poly.pdbx_strand_id
1 'polypeptide(L)'
;MAAYPSSARISSVSLKNKVLQTPCFIFPTSKGTIPHLTPDNINHNEVPVVYFGLEDSLDLLEKSPILNADGEIDKWVAGTPSQSILIAPRRSSPLPSVSAGPHHIQVLTSSGLRKLTNEVYVKAITKLRPEIAIPLNDNPSNAPGVKRKPKMIERSVTWTDELLTVLQNKQLTEKVKVFFPIPNVEAPFLNPLIERFRENDYQQNISGLACYGNLQSIPSELSIYPKLFLRPLLTPLAILQSIHQGADIVMADLVNQASDAGIVFTFSFPPPVEDLQNRKLELAWDMWHNRFATDLSSLQPGCNCNICQSYSRAYVHHLLQTRELVGWIMVQQHNIHVFHNFFCGIRDSIAAGSFLEDTERFERIYAPNFPRTTGLGPRKRGYQMDLTDVQPIENKPNWVQLKTETDDDKTSHMIQKKENAQEFQEPELPERDTTVGNFADTYAAQSENKSGSELEEDLLAELDEIDDSAYRENRMQSLKEEFERVSAAKEKGHMQYLTVESEREVMDLTTSSKRVVIHFFHPDFRRCKIMDSHLEKISKSHWETKFIRIEAANAPFLALKLGLKVLPVVLCYVDASLVSKLVGFADLGNNDDFDTPVLEFWLLKWAAIEKIKENIPQGKKSIMGFKDTKNESEDSDLD
;
A
#
# COMPACT_ATOMS: atom_id res chain seq x y z
N MET A 1 -8.25 -20.43 14.14
CA MET A 1 -7.06 -21.14 13.60
C MET A 1 -7.28 -22.63 13.30
N ALA A 2 -8.40 -23.27 13.64
CA ALA A 2 -8.60 -24.73 13.57
C ALA A 2 -8.99 -25.31 12.19
N ALA A 3 -8.39 -24.85 11.08
CA ALA A 3 -8.71 -25.40 9.75
C ALA A 3 -7.67 -26.42 9.23
N TYR A 4 -6.39 -26.33 9.65
CA TYR A 4 -5.29 -27.15 9.11
C TYR A 4 -4.17 -27.40 10.14
N PRO A 5 -3.37 -28.47 10.01
CA PRO A 5 -2.19 -28.71 10.85
C PRO A 5 -1.14 -27.61 10.63
N SER A 6 -0.36 -27.28 11.66
CA SER A 6 0.68 -26.24 11.55
C SER A 6 1.83 -26.70 10.66
N SER A 7 2.18 -25.85 9.69
CA SER A 7 3.38 -25.99 8.85
C SER A 7 4.59 -25.23 9.40
N ALA A 8 4.50 -24.70 10.62
CA ALA A 8 5.61 -24.01 11.28
C ALA A 8 6.77 -24.99 11.51
N ARG A 9 7.98 -24.58 11.12
CA ARG A 9 9.16 -25.43 11.23
C ARG A 9 10.39 -24.62 11.58
N ILE A 10 11.33 -25.28 12.26
CA ILE A 10 12.68 -24.78 12.44
C ILE A 10 13.54 -25.36 11.34
N SER A 11 14.24 -24.50 10.61
CA SER A 11 15.22 -24.91 9.62
C SER A 11 16.44 -24.00 9.70
N SER A 12 17.45 -24.30 8.89
CA SER A 12 18.66 -23.48 8.85
C SER A 12 19.09 -23.25 7.42
N VAL A 13 19.41 -21.99 7.10
CA VAL A 13 19.96 -21.59 5.81
C VAL A 13 21.43 -21.30 6.02
N SER A 14 22.30 -22.13 5.45
CA SER A 14 23.74 -21.87 5.47
C SER A 14 24.04 -20.63 4.62
N LEU A 15 24.79 -19.71 5.17
CA LEU A 15 25.27 -18.48 4.55
C LEU A 15 26.81 -18.49 4.67
N LYS A 16 27.54 -17.75 3.83
CA LYS A 16 29.00 -17.73 3.63
C LYS A 16 29.77 -17.76 4.96
N ASN A 17 29.32 -16.97 5.94
CA ASN A 17 30.00 -16.83 7.24
C ASN A 17 29.10 -17.18 8.45
N LYS A 18 27.88 -17.69 8.24
CA LYS A 18 26.93 -17.96 9.33
C LYS A 18 25.83 -18.92 8.93
N VAL A 19 25.11 -19.43 9.93
CA VAL A 19 23.91 -20.23 9.73
C VAL A 19 22.72 -19.43 10.22
N LEU A 20 21.79 -19.11 9.33
CA LEU A 20 20.56 -18.40 9.65
C LEU A 20 19.50 -19.40 10.10
N GLN A 21 19.10 -19.34 11.37
CA GLN A 21 18.01 -20.16 11.91
C GLN A 21 16.66 -19.55 11.50
N THR A 22 15.74 -20.38 10.98
CA THR A 22 14.36 -19.99 10.64
C THR A 22 13.38 -20.57 11.67
N PRO A 23 12.23 -19.93 11.95
CA PRO A 23 11.76 -18.69 11.33
C PRO A 23 12.60 -17.46 11.68
N CYS A 24 12.78 -16.57 10.72
CA CYS A 24 13.50 -15.30 10.89
C CYS A 24 12.90 -14.20 10.02
N PHE A 25 13.46 -12.99 10.12
CA PHE A 25 13.13 -11.88 9.24
C PHE A 25 14.33 -11.41 8.43
N ILE A 26 14.05 -10.75 7.31
CA ILE A 26 15.02 -9.95 6.57
C ILE A 26 14.62 -8.49 6.57
N PHE A 27 15.62 -7.61 6.66
CA PHE A 27 15.38 -6.19 6.88
C PHE A 27 15.42 -5.41 5.56
N PRO A 28 14.31 -4.77 5.14
CA PRO A 28 14.28 -3.97 3.92
C PRO A 28 15.11 -2.70 4.10
N THR A 29 15.99 -2.45 3.14
CA THR A 29 16.84 -1.25 3.08
C THR A 29 16.26 -0.23 2.11
N SER A 30 16.56 1.04 2.34
CA SER A 30 16.36 2.10 1.36
C SER A 30 17.72 2.45 0.75
N LYS A 31 17.88 2.20 -0.56
CA LYS A 31 19.16 2.43 -1.27
C LYS A 31 20.38 1.77 -0.58
N GLY A 32 20.17 0.61 0.03
CA GLY A 32 21.24 -0.15 0.66
C GLY A 32 21.58 0.30 2.09
N THR A 33 20.77 1.15 2.72
CA THR A 33 20.93 1.49 4.14
C THR A 33 19.67 1.10 4.89
N ILE A 34 19.82 0.55 6.10
CA ILE A 34 18.68 0.34 7.00
C ILE A 34 18.18 1.73 7.43
N PRO A 35 16.89 2.07 7.22
CA PRO A 35 16.37 3.38 7.58
C PRO A 35 16.78 3.81 9.00
N HIS A 36 17.17 5.08 9.12
CA HIS A 36 17.66 5.73 10.36
C HIS A 36 19.00 5.22 10.93
N LEU A 37 19.51 4.07 10.48
CA LEU A 37 20.68 3.44 11.09
C LEU A 37 21.91 3.53 10.20
N THR A 38 23.05 3.76 10.84
CA THR A 38 24.37 3.63 10.24
C THR A 38 24.93 2.24 10.55
N PRO A 39 25.96 1.77 9.82
CA PRO A 39 26.67 0.56 10.20
C PRO A 39 27.19 0.62 11.65
N ASP A 40 27.58 1.79 12.15
CA ASP A 40 28.18 1.88 13.50
C ASP A 40 27.15 1.78 14.64
N ASN A 41 25.87 2.09 14.38
CA ASN A 41 24.86 2.17 15.42
C ASN A 41 23.88 1.00 15.44
N ILE A 42 24.00 0.05 14.50
CA ILE A 42 23.14 -1.13 14.48
C ILE A 42 23.81 -2.32 15.18
N ASN A 43 23.04 -3.08 15.96
CA ASN A 43 23.48 -4.38 16.43
C ASN A 43 23.40 -5.41 15.30
N HIS A 44 24.54 -5.72 14.68
CA HIS A 44 24.60 -6.61 13.52
C HIS A 44 24.08 -8.03 13.77
N ASN A 45 24.08 -8.48 15.02
CA ASN A 45 23.57 -9.80 15.38
C ASN A 45 22.03 -9.85 15.32
N GLU A 46 21.35 -8.71 15.49
CA GLU A 46 19.89 -8.64 15.48
C GLU A 46 19.33 -8.61 14.06
N VAL A 47 20.09 -8.13 13.08
CA VAL A 47 19.69 -8.05 11.67
C VAL A 47 20.65 -8.85 10.80
N PRO A 48 20.43 -10.17 10.65
CA PRO A 48 21.38 -11.02 9.94
C PRO A 48 21.33 -10.82 8.42
N VAL A 49 20.16 -10.53 7.84
CA VAL A 49 20.03 -10.38 6.38
C VAL A 49 19.35 -9.07 6.06
N VAL A 50 19.94 -8.34 5.12
CA VAL A 50 19.38 -7.10 4.56
C VAL A 50 18.87 -7.35 3.14
N TYR A 51 17.69 -6.84 2.86
CA TYR A 51 17.03 -6.89 1.57
C TYR A 51 17.29 -5.59 0.81
N PHE A 52 17.80 -5.72 -0.41
CA PHE A 52 18.08 -4.61 -1.32
C PHE A 52 17.29 -4.78 -2.62
N GLY A 53 16.28 -3.93 -2.82
CA GLY A 53 15.56 -3.84 -4.08
C GLY A 53 16.36 -3.03 -5.09
N LEU A 54 16.76 -3.63 -6.20
CA LEU A 54 17.56 -2.95 -7.23
C LEU A 54 16.83 -1.72 -7.83
N GLU A 55 15.49 -1.77 -7.84
CA GLU A 55 14.60 -0.65 -8.18
C GLU A 55 14.98 0.67 -7.51
N ASP A 56 15.38 0.66 -6.23
CA ASP A 56 15.70 1.88 -5.46
C ASP A 56 16.91 2.65 -6.00
N SER A 57 17.80 1.94 -6.73
CA SER A 57 19.07 2.49 -7.20
C SER A 57 19.18 2.51 -8.72
N LEU A 58 18.13 2.12 -9.45
CA LEU A 58 18.17 1.97 -10.90
C LEU A 58 18.58 3.27 -11.62
N ASP A 59 18.16 4.43 -11.11
CA ASP A 59 18.50 5.76 -11.63
C ASP A 59 20.01 6.01 -11.65
N LEU A 60 20.70 5.51 -10.62
CA LEU A 60 22.13 5.66 -10.46
C LEU A 60 22.84 4.49 -11.13
N LEU A 61 22.25 3.30 -11.17
CA LEU A 61 22.91 2.04 -11.45
C LEU A 61 23.69 2.02 -12.77
N GLU A 62 23.08 2.44 -13.89
CA GLU A 62 23.71 2.42 -15.22
C GLU A 62 24.95 3.33 -15.32
N LYS A 63 24.93 4.46 -14.61
CA LYS A 63 26.03 5.44 -14.58
C LYS A 63 26.91 5.28 -13.34
N SER A 64 26.51 4.41 -12.41
CA SER A 64 27.11 4.35 -11.09
C SER A 64 28.49 3.69 -11.14
N PRO A 65 29.40 4.11 -10.24
CA PRO A 65 30.59 3.35 -9.92
C PRO A 65 30.25 1.91 -9.48
N ILE A 66 29.05 1.64 -8.95
CA ILE A 66 28.62 0.30 -8.50
C ILE A 66 28.73 -0.74 -9.64
N LEU A 67 28.24 -0.41 -10.83
CA LEU A 67 28.35 -1.30 -12.00
C LEU A 67 29.62 -1.11 -12.83
N ASN A 68 30.41 -0.06 -12.57
CA ASN A 68 31.59 0.27 -13.38
C ASN A 68 32.92 -0.03 -12.67
N ALA A 69 32.98 0.03 -11.35
CA ALA A 69 34.16 -0.28 -10.53
C ALA A 69 34.12 -1.72 -9.99
N ASP A 70 35.26 -2.24 -9.55
CA ASP A 70 35.36 -3.61 -9.03
C ASP A 70 35.03 -3.69 -7.54
N GLY A 71 34.10 -4.57 -7.17
CA GLY A 71 33.69 -4.76 -5.78
C GLY A 71 32.45 -5.64 -5.63
N GLU A 72 32.35 -6.32 -4.49
CA GLU A 72 31.12 -7.00 -4.06
C GLU A 72 30.12 -5.97 -3.51
N ILE A 73 28.87 -6.38 -3.33
CA ILE A 73 27.76 -5.51 -2.92
C ILE A 73 27.99 -4.85 -1.53
N ASP A 74 28.77 -5.50 -0.68
CA ASP A 74 29.14 -5.04 0.66
C ASP A 74 29.86 -3.68 0.66
N LYS A 75 30.57 -3.35 -0.42
CA LYS A 75 31.24 -2.05 -0.59
C LYS A 75 30.28 -0.90 -0.95
N TRP A 76 29.08 -1.24 -1.39
CA TRP A 76 28.13 -0.29 -1.99
C TRP A 76 26.87 -0.09 -1.15
N VAL A 77 26.54 -1.08 -0.35
CA VAL A 77 25.47 -1.05 0.64
C VAL A 77 26.12 -0.67 1.98
N ALA A 78 25.42 0.09 2.81
CA ALA A 78 25.82 0.34 4.20
C ALA A 78 25.58 -0.91 5.07
N GLY A 79 25.98 -2.07 4.55
CA GLY A 79 25.98 -3.34 5.24
C GLY A 79 27.32 -3.55 5.92
N THR A 80 27.34 -4.45 6.90
CA THR A 80 28.58 -4.85 7.55
C THR A 80 29.05 -6.21 7.06
N PRO A 81 30.35 -6.55 7.22
CA PRO A 81 30.86 -7.86 6.80
C PRO A 81 30.15 -9.06 7.46
N SER A 82 29.50 -8.83 8.60
CA SER A 82 28.68 -9.82 9.31
C SER A 82 27.28 -9.99 8.73
N GLN A 83 26.79 -9.06 7.90
CA GLN A 83 25.45 -9.09 7.34
C GLN A 83 25.44 -9.70 5.94
N SER A 84 24.43 -10.50 5.68
CA SER A 84 24.18 -11.10 4.38
C SER A 84 23.30 -10.18 3.57
N ILE A 85 23.58 -10.04 2.27
CA ILE A 85 22.80 -9.17 1.39
C ILE A 85 22.02 -10.02 0.40
N LEU A 86 20.70 -9.79 0.39
CA LEU A 86 19.77 -10.33 -0.59
C LEU A 86 19.42 -9.22 -1.59
N ILE A 87 19.60 -9.50 -2.89
CA ILE A 87 19.15 -8.60 -3.97
C ILE A 87 17.88 -9.13 -4.61
N ALA A 88 16.90 -8.25 -4.76
CA ALA A 88 15.67 -8.50 -5.49
C ALA A 88 15.49 -7.46 -6.62
N PRO A 89 14.72 -7.77 -7.68
CA PRO A 89 14.52 -6.82 -8.78
C PRO A 89 13.70 -5.59 -8.36
N ARG A 90 12.78 -5.77 -7.40
CA ARG A 90 11.87 -4.74 -6.90
C ARG A 90 12.15 -4.48 -5.42
N ARG A 91 11.67 -3.37 -4.90
CA ARG A 91 11.62 -3.12 -3.44
C ARG A 91 10.53 -3.96 -2.76
N SER A 92 10.59 -4.09 -1.43
CA SER A 92 9.69 -4.93 -0.63
C SER A 92 8.22 -4.49 -0.69
N SER A 93 7.99 -3.18 -0.72
CA SER A 93 6.69 -2.54 -0.97
C SER A 93 6.70 -1.92 -2.38
N PRO A 94 6.56 -2.73 -3.45
CA PRO A 94 6.78 -2.28 -4.81
C PRO A 94 5.72 -1.29 -5.26
N LEU A 95 6.22 -0.23 -5.91
CA LEU A 95 5.38 0.76 -6.57
C LEU A 95 4.51 0.11 -7.65
N PRO A 96 3.26 0.55 -7.87
CA PRO A 96 2.40 -0.02 -8.89
C PRO A 96 3.13 -0.08 -10.25
N SER A 97 3.40 -1.30 -10.72
CA SER A 97 4.07 -1.50 -12.00
C SER A 97 3.08 -1.30 -13.14
N VAL A 98 3.48 -0.49 -14.12
CA VAL A 98 2.65 -0.19 -15.30
C VAL A 98 2.55 -1.41 -16.23
N SER A 99 3.65 -2.13 -16.48
CA SER A 99 3.65 -3.32 -17.37
C SER A 99 4.93 -4.17 -17.29
N ALA A 100 4.89 -5.36 -17.90
CA ALA A 100 6.05 -6.24 -18.08
C ALA A 100 6.09 -6.83 -19.51
N GLY A 101 7.28 -6.85 -20.11
CA GLY A 101 7.58 -7.42 -21.42
C GLY A 101 8.33 -8.76 -21.34
N PRO A 102 8.74 -9.34 -22.48
CA PRO A 102 9.47 -10.62 -22.51
C PRO A 102 10.87 -10.58 -21.89
N HIS A 103 11.55 -9.42 -21.90
CA HIS A 103 12.93 -9.27 -21.42
C HIS A 103 13.09 -8.17 -20.36
N HIS A 104 12.00 -7.60 -19.86
CA HIS A 104 12.06 -6.50 -18.91
C HIS A 104 10.77 -6.36 -18.10
N ILE A 105 10.89 -5.70 -16.95
CA ILE A 105 9.77 -5.16 -16.18
C ILE A 105 9.84 -3.64 -16.18
N GLN A 106 8.69 -2.97 -16.13
CA GLN A 106 8.65 -1.53 -15.91
C GLN A 106 8.53 -1.23 -14.42
N VAL A 107 9.40 -0.34 -13.95
CA VAL A 107 9.48 0.11 -12.55
C VAL A 107 9.40 1.62 -12.51
N LEU A 108 8.77 2.15 -11.46
CA LEU A 108 8.69 3.58 -11.23
C LEU A 108 9.78 3.98 -10.25
N THR A 109 10.70 4.84 -10.71
CA THR A 109 11.87 5.31 -9.96
C THR A 109 11.71 6.78 -9.59
N SER A 110 12.65 7.33 -8.80
CA SER A 110 12.63 8.77 -8.48
C SER A 110 12.76 9.69 -9.70
N SER A 111 13.30 9.18 -10.81
CA SER A 111 13.36 9.91 -12.08
C SER A 111 12.28 9.50 -13.09
N GLY A 112 11.22 8.81 -12.63
CA GLY A 112 10.08 8.40 -13.44
C GLY A 112 10.13 6.95 -13.90
N LEU A 113 9.37 6.63 -14.95
CA LEU A 113 9.22 5.26 -15.43
C LEU A 113 10.51 4.78 -16.11
N ARG A 114 11.01 3.60 -15.68
CA ARG A 114 12.21 2.96 -16.22
C ARG A 114 11.96 1.50 -16.52
N LYS A 115 12.77 0.95 -17.43
CA LYS A 115 12.75 -0.48 -17.77
C LYS A 115 13.94 -1.15 -17.09
N LEU A 116 13.68 -2.12 -16.23
CA LEU A 116 14.70 -3.03 -15.72
C LEU A 116 14.73 -4.26 -16.64
N THR A 117 15.74 -4.36 -17.49
CA THR A 117 15.93 -5.52 -18.39
C THR A 117 16.60 -6.67 -17.66
N ASN A 118 16.34 -7.91 -18.11
CA ASN A 118 16.98 -9.09 -17.52
C ASN A 118 18.51 -9.05 -17.71
N GLU A 119 18.98 -8.55 -18.85
CA GLU A 119 20.41 -8.36 -19.11
C GLU A 119 21.09 -7.45 -18.08
N VAL A 120 20.48 -6.29 -17.79
CA VAL A 120 21.00 -5.35 -16.78
C VAL A 120 20.96 -5.99 -15.40
N TYR A 121 19.88 -6.71 -15.07
CA TYR A 121 19.74 -7.40 -13.79
C TYR A 121 20.80 -8.49 -13.59
N VAL A 122 20.96 -9.40 -14.57
CA VAL A 122 21.97 -10.47 -14.53
C VAL A 122 23.38 -9.89 -14.48
N LYS A 123 23.66 -8.83 -15.23
CA LYS A 123 24.94 -8.09 -15.15
C LYS A 123 25.18 -7.57 -13.73
N ALA A 124 24.16 -7.00 -13.09
CA ALA A 124 24.25 -6.51 -11.71
C ALA A 124 24.53 -7.66 -10.74
N ILE A 125 23.78 -8.77 -10.77
CA ILE A 125 23.98 -9.92 -9.88
C ILE A 125 25.37 -10.53 -10.05
N THR A 126 25.84 -10.73 -11.28
CA THR A 126 27.16 -11.34 -11.53
C THR A 126 28.33 -10.45 -11.09
N LYS A 127 28.13 -9.14 -11.12
CA LYS A 127 29.13 -8.16 -10.68
C LYS A 127 29.12 -7.98 -9.16
N LEU A 128 27.94 -7.74 -8.59
CA LEU A 128 27.74 -7.43 -7.18
C LEU A 128 27.85 -8.66 -6.28
N ARG A 129 27.61 -9.86 -6.85
CA ARG A 129 27.74 -11.16 -6.17
C ARG A 129 27.07 -11.15 -4.79
N PRO A 130 25.76 -10.81 -4.71
CA PRO A 130 25.05 -10.87 -3.46
C PRO A 130 24.98 -12.31 -2.98
N GLU A 131 24.77 -12.48 -1.68
CA GLU A 131 24.71 -13.80 -1.10
C GLU A 131 23.42 -14.53 -1.47
N ILE A 132 22.31 -13.79 -1.57
CA ILE A 132 21.03 -14.29 -2.07
C ILE A 132 20.58 -13.41 -3.24
N ALA A 133 20.11 -14.02 -4.31
CA ALA A 133 19.50 -13.32 -5.44
C ALA A 133 18.12 -13.90 -5.75
N ILE A 134 17.13 -13.02 -5.88
CA ILE A 134 15.84 -13.39 -6.49
C ILE A 134 15.96 -13.06 -7.99
N PRO A 135 15.75 -14.01 -8.92
CA PRO A 135 15.72 -13.73 -10.35
C PRO A 135 14.74 -12.61 -10.71
N LEU A 136 14.94 -11.98 -11.88
CA LEU A 136 13.94 -11.07 -12.43
C LEU A 136 12.59 -11.82 -12.48
N ASN A 137 11.51 -11.15 -12.12
CA ASN A 137 10.19 -11.77 -12.05
C ASN A 137 9.08 -10.77 -12.32
N ASP A 138 7.98 -11.26 -12.89
CA ASP A 138 6.79 -10.47 -13.23
C ASP A 138 5.73 -10.65 -12.13
N ASN A 139 5.87 -9.88 -11.05
CA ASN A 139 4.89 -9.84 -9.96
C ASN A 139 4.28 -8.44 -9.85
N PRO A 140 3.09 -8.20 -10.43
CA PRO A 140 2.41 -6.91 -10.32
C PRO A 140 1.88 -6.68 -8.90
N SER A 141 1.80 -5.40 -8.49
CA SER A 141 1.23 -5.01 -7.20
C SER A 141 -0.29 -5.29 -7.10
N ASN A 142 -0.98 -5.32 -8.25
CA ASN A 142 -2.41 -5.61 -8.35
C ASN A 142 -2.64 -7.04 -8.84
N ALA A 143 -3.83 -7.58 -8.56
CA ALA A 143 -4.23 -8.91 -9.05
C ALA A 143 -4.07 -9.02 -10.58
N PRO A 144 -3.31 -10.00 -11.08
CA PRO A 144 -3.07 -10.15 -12.51
C PRO A 144 -4.32 -10.67 -13.23
N GLY A 145 -4.63 -10.11 -14.39
CA GLY A 145 -5.67 -10.64 -15.28
C GLY A 145 -5.34 -12.04 -15.79
N VAL A 146 -6.37 -12.83 -16.14
CA VAL A 146 -6.25 -14.25 -16.52
C VAL A 146 -5.21 -14.50 -17.61
N LYS A 147 -5.17 -13.67 -18.67
CA LYS A 147 -4.22 -13.80 -19.78
C LYS A 147 -2.75 -13.51 -19.40
N ARG A 148 -2.51 -12.82 -18.27
CA ARG A 148 -1.16 -12.48 -17.79
C ARG A 148 -0.55 -13.61 -16.96
N LYS A 149 -1.37 -14.38 -16.23
CA LYS A 149 -0.89 -15.44 -15.31
C LYS A 149 0.04 -16.46 -16.00
N PRO A 150 -0.29 -17.03 -17.19
CA PRO A 150 0.63 -17.96 -17.87
C PRO A 150 1.94 -17.28 -18.31
N LYS A 151 1.87 -16.02 -18.74
CA LYS A 151 3.07 -15.25 -19.16
C LYS A 151 3.98 -14.95 -17.98
N MET A 152 3.43 -14.70 -16.79
CA MET A 152 4.22 -14.50 -15.57
C MET A 152 5.01 -15.75 -15.21
N ILE A 153 4.38 -16.92 -15.32
CA ILE A 153 5.01 -18.22 -15.07
C ILE A 153 6.14 -18.46 -16.07
N GLU A 154 5.86 -18.30 -17.36
CA GLU A 154 6.83 -18.48 -18.43
C GLU A 154 8.06 -17.58 -18.24
N ARG A 155 7.84 -16.28 -18.00
CA ARG A 155 8.91 -15.31 -17.74
C ARG A 155 9.74 -15.67 -16.51
N SER A 156 9.10 -16.10 -15.43
CA SER A 156 9.79 -16.46 -14.19
C SER A 156 10.73 -17.65 -14.38
N VAL A 157 10.32 -18.65 -15.17
CA VAL A 157 11.18 -19.79 -15.53
C VAL A 157 12.33 -19.32 -16.44
N THR A 158 12.01 -18.66 -17.55
CA THR A 158 13.00 -18.21 -18.53
C THR A 158 14.07 -17.30 -17.91
N TRP A 159 13.67 -16.30 -17.12
CA TRP A 159 14.62 -15.38 -16.50
C TRP A 159 15.45 -16.04 -15.40
N THR A 160 14.92 -17.07 -14.73
CA THR A 160 15.68 -17.88 -13.79
C THR A 160 16.73 -18.72 -14.52
N ASP A 161 16.37 -19.37 -15.63
CA ASP A 161 17.30 -20.15 -16.45
C ASP A 161 18.44 -19.30 -17.01
N GLU A 162 18.12 -18.11 -17.52
CA GLU A 162 19.11 -17.15 -18.01
C GLU A 162 20.10 -16.76 -16.90
N LEU A 163 19.62 -16.46 -15.69
CA LEU A 163 20.49 -16.13 -14.56
C LEU A 163 21.37 -17.31 -14.15
N LEU A 164 20.78 -18.50 -14.00
CA LEU A 164 21.51 -19.71 -13.59
C LEU A 164 22.59 -20.09 -14.60
N THR A 165 22.29 -20.02 -15.89
CA THR A 165 23.24 -20.27 -16.97
C THR A 165 24.45 -19.34 -16.88
N VAL A 166 24.22 -18.04 -16.65
CA VAL A 166 25.32 -17.08 -16.51
C VAL A 166 26.12 -17.30 -15.22
N LEU A 167 25.46 -17.65 -14.11
CA LEU A 167 26.15 -17.97 -12.86
C LEU A 167 27.02 -19.23 -12.99
N GLN A 168 26.54 -20.27 -13.68
CA GLN A 168 27.31 -21.49 -13.96
C GLN A 168 28.51 -21.18 -14.85
N ASN A 169 28.31 -20.48 -15.97
CA ASN A 169 29.38 -20.09 -16.90
C ASN A 169 30.48 -19.26 -16.22
N LYS A 170 30.12 -18.44 -15.24
CA LYS A 170 31.06 -17.61 -14.45
C LYS A 170 31.55 -18.28 -13.16
N GLN A 171 31.16 -19.53 -12.87
CA GLN A 171 31.51 -20.26 -11.65
C GLN A 171 31.14 -19.48 -10.36
N LEU A 172 29.93 -18.90 -10.35
CA LEU A 172 29.40 -18.11 -9.23
C LEU A 172 28.27 -18.81 -8.46
N THR A 173 27.91 -20.05 -8.81
CA THR A 173 26.80 -20.80 -8.18
C THR A 173 27.01 -21.06 -6.69
N GLU A 174 28.25 -21.24 -6.24
CA GLU A 174 28.56 -21.39 -4.80
C GLU A 174 28.51 -20.05 -4.04
N LYS A 175 28.64 -18.92 -4.76
CA LYS A 175 28.70 -17.58 -4.16
C LYS A 175 27.33 -16.91 -4.08
N VAL A 176 26.45 -17.19 -5.03
CA VAL A 176 25.13 -16.57 -5.15
C VAL A 176 24.05 -17.64 -5.03
N LYS A 177 23.31 -17.61 -3.91
CA LYS A 177 22.18 -18.51 -3.68
C LYS A 177 20.93 -17.96 -4.37
N VAL A 178 20.35 -18.73 -5.27
CA VAL A 178 19.16 -18.30 -6.03
C VAL A 178 17.89 -18.73 -5.32
N PHE A 179 16.97 -17.78 -5.11
CA PHE A 179 15.64 -18.03 -4.57
C PHE A 179 14.61 -17.93 -5.69
N PHE A 180 13.98 -19.06 -6.04
CA PHE A 180 13.06 -19.14 -7.16
C PHE A 180 11.77 -18.34 -6.91
N PRO A 181 11.36 -17.44 -7.81
CA PRO A 181 10.17 -16.63 -7.60
C PRO A 181 8.90 -17.45 -7.87
N ILE A 182 8.04 -17.57 -6.86
CA ILE A 182 6.70 -18.15 -6.96
C ILE A 182 5.66 -17.02 -7.02
N PRO A 183 5.02 -16.79 -8.18
CA PRO A 183 4.12 -15.67 -8.35
C PRO A 183 2.81 -15.83 -7.56
N ASN A 184 2.14 -14.71 -7.32
CA ASN A 184 0.81 -14.69 -6.69
C ASN A 184 -0.29 -15.09 -7.68
N VAL A 185 -0.44 -16.40 -7.90
CA VAL A 185 -1.47 -17.00 -8.76
C VAL A 185 -2.10 -18.21 -8.05
N GLU A 186 -3.32 -18.57 -8.44
CA GLU A 186 -4.04 -19.69 -7.84
C GLU A 186 -3.40 -21.04 -8.20
N ALA A 187 -3.64 -22.06 -7.38
CA ALA A 187 -3.04 -23.39 -7.51
C ALA A 187 -3.11 -24.02 -8.92
N PRO A 188 -4.22 -23.90 -9.70
CA PRO A 188 -4.27 -24.45 -11.06
C PRO A 188 -3.22 -23.86 -12.00
N PHE A 189 -2.86 -22.58 -11.81
CA PHE A 189 -1.81 -21.91 -12.59
C PHE A 189 -0.42 -22.24 -12.08
N LEU A 190 -0.26 -22.62 -10.81
CA LEU A 190 1.05 -23.06 -10.29
C LEU A 190 1.47 -24.41 -10.86
N ASN A 191 0.54 -25.33 -11.16
CA ASN A 191 0.89 -26.66 -11.67
C ASN A 191 1.86 -26.64 -12.88
N PRO A 192 1.63 -25.85 -13.94
CA PRO A 192 2.60 -25.69 -15.03
C PRO A 192 3.98 -25.18 -14.61
N LEU A 193 4.04 -24.26 -13.63
CA LEU A 193 5.31 -23.77 -13.09
C LEU A 193 6.09 -24.91 -12.40
N ILE A 194 5.38 -25.76 -11.68
CA ILE A 194 5.95 -26.90 -10.94
C ILE A 194 6.43 -27.97 -11.91
N GLU A 195 5.69 -28.28 -12.97
CA GLU A 195 6.16 -29.23 -13.99
C GLU A 195 7.44 -28.73 -14.66
N ARG A 196 7.49 -27.45 -15.07
CA ARG A 196 8.72 -26.84 -15.62
C ARG A 196 9.86 -26.84 -14.60
N PHE A 197 9.55 -26.60 -13.32
CA PHE A 197 10.53 -26.67 -12.24
C PHE A 197 11.14 -28.08 -12.13
N ARG A 198 10.35 -29.14 -12.35
CA ARG A 198 10.83 -30.52 -12.37
C ARG A 198 11.65 -30.82 -13.62
N GLU A 199 11.19 -30.39 -14.79
CA GLU A 199 11.86 -30.61 -16.08
C GLU A 199 13.27 -30.01 -16.12
N ASN A 200 13.47 -28.85 -15.49
CA ASN A 200 14.75 -28.14 -15.46
C ASN A 200 15.73 -28.62 -14.37
N ASP A 201 15.38 -29.63 -13.58
CA ASP A 201 16.19 -30.22 -12.50
C ASP A 201 16.93 -29.19 -11.63
N TYR A 202 16.17 -28.23 -11.09
CA TYR A 202 16.72 -27.13 -10.31
C TYR A 202 17.31 -27.52 -8.95
N GLN A 203 17.23 -28.80 -8.55
CA GLN A 203 17.57 -29.26 -7.21
C GLN A 203 18.99 -28.90 -6.76
N GLN A 204 19.93 -28.78 -7.71
CA GLN A 204 21.33 -28.43 -7.41
C GLN A 204 21.62 -26.93 -7.46
N ASN A 205 20.74 -26.12 -8.06
CA ASN A 205 21.02 -24.72 -8.39
C ASN A 205 20.15 -23.71 -7.61
N ILE A 206 19.06 -24.17 -7.01
CA ILE A 206 18.12 -23.33 -6.27
C ILE A 206 18.24 -23.61 -4.78
N SER A 207 18.30 -22.54 -3.98
CA SER A 207 18.52 -22.60 -2.53
C SER A 207 17.30 -22.22 -1.70
N GLY A 208 16.23 -21.72 -2.34
CA GLY A 208 15.03 -21.24 -1.64
C GLY A 208 13.93 -20.81 -2.60
N LEU A 209 12.78 -20.42 -2.04
CA LEU A 209 11.62 -19.94 -2.78
C LEU A 209 11.27 -18.53 -2.32
N ALA A 210 11.07 -17.62 -3.26
CA ALA A 210 10.58 -16.27 -3.03
C ALA A 210 9.07 -16.23 -3.35
N CYS A 211 8.25 -16.29 -2.32
CA CYS A 211 6.80 -16.49 -2.40
C CYS A 211 6.05 -15.17 -2.33
N TYR A 212 5.32 -14.86 -3.40
CA TYR A 212 4.49 -13.65 -3.51
C TYR A 212 3.00 -13.93 -3.25
N GLY A 213 2.57 -15.20 -3.29
CA GLY A 213 1.19 -15.64 -3.12
C GLY A 213 0.92 -16.39 -1.82
N ASN A 214 -0.18 -17.14 -1.78
CA ASN A 214 -0.53 -17.99 -0.65
C ASN A 214 0.49 -19.13 -0.49
N LEU A 215 1.00 -19.34 0.72
CA LEU A 215 1.97 -20.41 0.99
C LEU A 215 1.33 -21.80 0.94
N GLN A 216 0.03 -21.91 1.22
CA GLN A 216 -0.68 -23.18 1.20
C GLN A 216 -0.90 -23.73 -0.22
N SER A 217 -0.81 -22.87 -1.26
CA SER A 217 -0.87 -23.34 -2.65
C SER A 217 0.46 -23.89 -3.15
N ILE A 218 1.52 -23.83 -2.35
CA ILE A 218 2.82 -24.43 -2.70
C ILE A 218 2.72 -25.93 -2.47
N PRO A 219 3.02 -26.77 -3.49
CA PRO A 219 2.96 -28.22 -3.34
C PRO A 219 3.92 -28.73 -2.27
N SER A 220 3.53 -29.86 -1.66
CA SER A 220 4.28 -30.50 -0.58
C SER A 220 5.73 -30.82 -0.93
N GLU A 221 6.02 -31.11 -2.20
CA GLU A 221 7.33 -31.47 -2.72
C GLU A 221 8.33 -30.30 -2.65
N LEU A 222 7.83 -29.07 -2.73
CA LEU A 222 8.64 -27.86 -2.59
C LEU A 222 8.81 -27.43 -1.11
N SER A 223 8.22 -28.17 -0.17
CA SER A 223 8.33 -27.85 1.27
C SER A 223 9.76 -27.91 1.80
N ILE A 224 10.64 -28.67 1.12
CA ILE A 224 12.06 -28.79 1.47
C ILE A 224 12.78 -27.42 1.42
N TYR A 225 12.39 -26.56 0.50
CA TYR A 225 13.06 -25.27 0.29
C TYR A 225 12.61 -24.23 1.34
N PRO A 226 13.54 -23.40 1.83
CA PRO A 226 13.19 -22.26 2.67
C PRO A 226 12.32 -21.28 1.88
N LYS A 227 11.19 -20.87 2.47
CA LYS A 227 10.20 -19.97 1.88
C LYS A 227 10.36 -18.56 2.44
N LEU A 228 10.83 -17.66 1.58
CA LEU A 228 10.83 -16.23 1.81
C LEU A 228 9.47 -15.65 1.39
N PHE A 229 8.70 -15.20 2.36
CA PHE A 229 7.40 -14.59 2.16
C PHE A 229 7.53 -13.08 1.96
N LEU A 230 7.11 -12.61 0.79
CA LEU A 230 7.33 -11.23 0.32
C LEU A 230 6.06 -10.36 0.34
N ARG A 231 4.96 -10.86 0.89
CA ARG A 231 3.75 -10.04 1.09
C ARG A 231 3.89 -9.16 2.33
N PRO A 232 3.32 -7.94 2.30
CA PRO A 232 3.34 -7.06 3.46
C PRO A 232 2.55 -7.69 4.62
N LEU A 233 3.18 -7.73 5.79
CA LEU A 233 2.60 -8.18 7.04
C LEU A 233 2.47 -7.00 7.98
N LEU A 234 1.23 -6.61 8.30
CA LEU A 234 0.94 -5.36 9.03
C LEU A 234 0.84 -5.55 10.55
N THR A 235 0.80 -6.78 11.05
CA THR A 235 0.67 -7.08 12.49
C THR A 235 1.53 -8.29 12.91
N PRO A 236 1.94 -8.37 14.19
CA PRO A 236 2.65 -9.54 14.71
C PRO A 236 1.82 -10.83 14.61
N LEU A 237 0.50 -10.73 14.75
CA LEU A 237 -0.40 -11.87 14.57
C LEU A 237 -0.36 -12.38 13.12
N ALA A 238 -0.34 -11.49 12.12
CA ALA A 238 -0.21 -11.88 10.72
C ALA A 238 1.14 -12.59 10.46
N ILE A 239 2.21 -12.18 11.15
CA ILE A 239 3.51 -12.87 11.10
C ILE A 239 3.38 -14.30 11.65
N LEU A 240 2.81 -14.47 12.85
CA LEU A 240 2.60 -15.80 13.45
C LEU A 240 1.76 -16.69 12.53
N GLN A 241 0.70 -16.14 11.92
CA GLN A 241 -0.15 -16.84 10.97
C GLN A 241 0.62 -17.25 9.71
N SER A 242 1.47 -16.38 9.16
CA SER A 242 2.30 -16.73 7.99
C SER A 242 3.28 -17.86 8.31
N ILE A 243 3.88 -17.87 9.50
CA ILE A 243 4.77 -18.92 9.97
C ILE A 243 4.00 -20.22 10.17
N HIS A 244 2.80 -20.14 10.76
CA HIS A 244 1.88 -21.28 10.85
C HIS A 244 1.54 -21.88 9.47
N GLN A 245 1.41 -21.05 8.44
CA GLN A 245 1.21 -21.46 7.04
C GLN A 245 2.47 -21.98 6.35
N GLY A 246 3.64 -21.92 7.01
CA GLY A 246 4.91 -22.45 6.50
C GLY A 246 5.89 -21.39 5.99
N ALA A 247 5.74 -20.12 6.36
CA ALA A 247 6.77 -19.11 6.10
C ALA A 247 8.02 -19.39 6.94
N ASP A 248 9.19 -19.42 6.30
CA ASP A 248 10.47 -19.56 7.00
C ASP A 248 11.13 -18.19 7.22
N ILE A 249 10.96 -17.29 6.26
CA ILE A 249 11.58 -15.98 6.26
C ILE A 249 10.53 -14.95 5.90
N VAL A 250 10.40 -13.87 6.67
CA VAL A 250 9.44 -12.79 6.37
C VAL A 250 10.13 -11.43 6.24
N MET A 251 9.46 -10.48 5.60
CA MET A 251 9.93 -9.10 5.52
C MET A 251 9.66 -8.34 6.83
N ALA A 252 10.63 -7.50 7.24
CA ALA A 252 10.49 -6.60 8.39
C ALA A 252 9.96 -5.20 8.02
N ASP A 253 9.13 -5.07 6.98
CA ASP A 253 8.54 -3.78 6.55
C ASP A 253 7.79 -3.08 7.68
N LEU A 254 7.11 -3.88 8.52
CA LEU A 254 6.37 -3.40 9.69
C LEU A 254 7.24 -2.58 10.66
N VAL A 255 8.51 -2.95 10.81
CA VAL A 255 9.45 -2.27 11.71
C VAL A 255 9.71 -0.84 11.21
N ASN A 256 9.92 -0.67 9.90
CA ASN A 256 10.14 0.64 9.30
C ASN A 256 8.88 1.51 9.39
N GLN A 257 7.72 0.95 9.04
CA GLN A 257 6.44 1.68 9.10
C GLN A 257 6.13 2.17 10.51
N ALA A 258 6.29 1.30 11.52
CA ALA A 258 6.08 1.67 12.92
C ALA A 258 7.09 2.73 13.39
N SER A 259 8.37 2.55 13.05
CA SER A 259 9.42 3.47 13.49
C SER A 259 9.27 4.85 12.88
N ASP A 260 8.96 4.94 11.57
CA ASP A 260 8.65 6.20 10.90
C ASP A 260 7.45 6.90 11.56
N ALA A 261 6.42 6.14 11.95
CA ALA A 261 5.27 6.68 12.66
C ALA A 261 5.55 7.11 14.11
N GLY A 262 6.72 6.80 14.68
CA GLY A 262 7.01 7.00 16.11
C GLY A 262 6.28 6.01 17.02
N ILE A 263 5.91 4.85 16.49
CA ILE A 263 5.32 3.73 17.24
C ILE A 263 6.44 2.84 17.79
N VAL A 264 6.38 2.55 19.09
CA VAL A 264 7.37 1.75 19.83
C VAL A 264 6.77 0.40 20.23
N PHE A 265 7.33 -0.70 19.76
CA PHE A 265 6.84 -2.05 20.07
C PHE A 265 6.99 -2.42 21.54
N THR A 266 5.99 -3.14 22.05
CA THR A 266 5.92 -3.59 23.45
C THR A 266 5.51 -5.05 23.58
N PHE A 267 5.14 -5.70 22.49
CA PHE A 267 4.78 -7.11 22.50
C PHE A 267 6.00 -8.00 22.75
N SER A 268 5.74 -9.22 23.22
CA SER A 268 6.72 -10.28 23.41
C SER A 268 6.11 -11.61 23.02
N PHE A 269 6.96 -12.58 22.68
CA PHE A 269 6.55 -13.94 22.39
C PHE A 269 7.54 -14.90 23.06
N PRO A 270 7.09 -15.96 23.76
CA PRO A 270 5.71 -16.20 24.18
C PRO A 270 5.11 -15.03 24.98
N PRO A 271 3.78 -14.82 24.94
CA PRO A 271 3.15 -13.70 25.63
C PRO A 271 3.27 -13.84 27.16
N PRO A 272 3.25 -12.74 27.92
CA PRO A 272 3.47 -12.75 29.38
C PRO A 272 2.35 -13.49 30.12
N VAL A 273 2.68 -14.11 31.26
CA VAL A 273 1.73 -14.83 32.13
C VAL A 273 1.00 -13.84 33.03
N GLU A 274 0.10 -13.08 32.43
CA GLU A 274 -0.75 -12.12 33.15
C GLU A 274 -2.22 -12.52 33.03
N ASP A 275 -2.93 -12.58 34.17
CA ASP A 275 -4.39 -12.68 34.20
C ASP A 275 -4.97 -11.27 34.07
N LEU A 276 -5.37 -10.92 32.85
CA LEU A 276 -5.76 -9.55 32.51
C LEU A 276 -7.25 -9.26 32.71
N GLN A 277 -8.04 -10.17 33.29
CA GLN A 277 -9.47 -9.96 33.59
C GLN A 277 -10.24 -9.29 32.42
N ASN A 278 -10.08 -9.83 31.20
CA ASN A 278 -10.65 -9.35 29.93
C ASN A 278 -10.05 -8.07 29.31
N ARG A 279 -9.00 -7.47 29.87
CA ARG A 279 -8.26 -6.37 29.22
C ARG A 279 -7.22 -6.94 28.25
N LYS A 280 -7.07 -6.34 27.07
CA LYS A 280 -5.99 -6.66 26.13
C LYS A 280 -4.82 -5.70 26.31
N LEU A 281 -3.60 -6.21 26.18
CA LEU A 281 -2.36 -5.42 26.13
C LEU A 281 -2.23 -4.75 24.76
N GLU A 282 -1.68 -3.54 24.75
CA GLU A 282 -1.33 -2.86 23.50
C GLU A 282 -0.07 -3.50 22.90
N LEU A 283 -0.05 -3.65 21.57
CA LEU A 283 1.10 -4.16 20.83
C LEU A 283 2.26 -3.17 20.82
N ALA A 284 1.97 -1.88 20.93
CA ALA A 284 2.94 -0.81 20.87
C ALA A 284 2.40 0.46 21.52
N TRP A 285 3.30 1.40 21.83
CA TRP A 285 2.96 2.75 22.27
C TRP A 285 3.11 3.76 21.13
N ASP A 286 2.14 4.68 21.01
CA ASP A 286 2.31 5.89 20.22
C ASP A 286 3.07 6.96 21.04
N MET A 287 4.34 7.16 20.73
CA MET A 287 5.21 8.09 21.47
C MET A 287 4.86 9.56 21.27
N TRP A 288 3.93 9.90 20.37
CA TRP A 288 3.46 11.28 20.20
C TRP A 288 2.45 11.70 21.28
N HIS A 289 1.84 10.73 21.98
CA HIS A 289 0.84 11.02 23.00
C HIS A 289 1.43 11.72 24.22
N ASN A 290 0.82 12.83 24.65
CA ASN A 290 1.26 13.64 25.80
C ASN A 290 1.34 12.90 27.15
N ARG A 291 0.78 11.68 27.25
CA ARG A 291 0.90 10.85 28.46
C ARG A 291 2.35 10.47 28.74
N PHE A 292 3.18 10.42 27.70
CA PHE A 292 4.59 10.08 27.81
C PHE A 292 5.48 11.27 28.14
N ALA A 293 4.98 12.51 28.11
CA ALA A 293 5.78 13.73 28.33
C ALA A 293 6.49 13.77 29.69
N THR A 294 5.98 13.05 30.69
CA THR A 294 6.56 12.98 32.05
C THR A 294 6.84 11.54 32.48
N ASP A 295 6.73 10.57 31.58
CA ASP A 295 6.96 9.16 31.89
C ASP A 295 8.47 8.85 31.87
N LEU A 296 9.06 8.71 33.07
CA LEU A 296 10.48 8.42 33.24
C LEU A 296 10.83 6.92 33.12
N SER A 297 9.84 6.06 32.85
CA SER A 297 10.09 4.63 32.62
C SER A 297 10.75 4.37 31.25
N SER A 298 11.36 3.19 31.11
CA SER A 298 11.92 2.73 29.84
C SER A 298 10.82 2.48 28.81
N LEU A 299 11.16 2.44 27.52
CA LEU A 299 10.19 2.20 26.43
C LEU A 299 9.38 0.92 26.68
N GLN A 300 10.07 -0.19 26.94
CA GLN A 300 9.47 -1.46 27.34
C GLN A 300 10.11 -1.96 28.64
N PRO A 301 9.33 -2.28 29.68
CA PRO A 301 9.85 -2.89 30.90
C PRO A 301 10.53 -4.23 30.59
N GLY A 302 11.73 -4.45 31.14
CA GLY A 302 12.50 -5.68 30.94
C GLY A 302 13.22 -5.80 29.59
N CYS A 303 13.13 -4.80 28.71
CA CYS A 303 13.89 -4.77 27.47
C CYS A 303 15.36 -4.41 27.74
N ASN A 304 16.29 -5.18 27.14
CA ASN A 304 17.73 -5.04 27.32
C ASN A 304 18.42 -4.26 26.20
N CYS A 305 17.67 -3.57 25.33
CA CYS A 305 18.27 -2.73 24.30
C CYS A 305 18.95 -1.49 24.92
N ASN A 306 19.99 -0.98 24.26
CA ASN A 306 20.75 0.18 24.72
C ASN A 306 19.86 1.41 24.99
N ILE A 307 18.76 1.54 24.22
CA ILE A 307 17.81 2.64 24.37
C ILE A 307 17.02 2.52 25.67
N CYS A 308 16.44 1.34 25.95
CA CYS A 308 15.68 1.11 27.19
C CYS A 308 16.54 1.21 28.45
N GLN A 309 17.84 0.93 28.34
CA GLN A 309 18.79 1.03 29.46
C GLN A 309 19.23 2.48 29.75
N SER A 310 19.20 3.35 28.75
CA SER A 310 19.81 4.69 28.84
C SER A 310 18.81 5.84 28.83
N TYR A 311 17.63 5.64 28.23
CA TYR A 311 16.68 6.72 27.96
C TYR A 311 15.26 6.37 28.43
N SER A 312 14.53 7.40 28.83
CA SER A 312 13.13 7.30 29.24
C SER A 312 12.17 7.55 28.08
N ARG A 313 10.91 7.13 28.25
CA ARG A 313 9.81 7.47 27.35
C ARG A 313 9.65 8.99 27.18
N ALA A 314 9.75 9.76 28.27
CA ALA A 314 9.69 11.22 28.24
C ALA A 314 10.76 11.83 27.33
N TYR A 315 11.98 11.28 27.35
CA TYR A 315 13.05 11.76 26.49
C TYR A 315 12.78 11.46 25.02
N VAL A 316 12.38 10.23 24.68
CA VAL A 316 12.04 9.86 23.29
C VAL A 316 10.82 10.64 22.78
N HIS A 317 9.79 10.80 23.60
CA HIS A 317 8.63 11.66 23.32
C HIS A 317 9.06 13.10 23.01
N HIS A 318 9.94 13.68 23.84
CA HIS A 318 10.46 15.02 23.65
C HIS A 318 11.17 15.15 22.29
N LEU A 319 12.08 14.22 21.96
CA LEU A 319 12.82 14.25 20.69
C LEU A 319 11.90 14.18 19.47
N LEU A 320 10.87 13.33 19.51
CA LEU A 320 9.89 13.24 18.43
C LEU A 320 9.07 14.54 18.32
N GLN A 321 8.64 15.11 19.44
CA GLN A 321 7.90 16.38 19.44
C GLN A 321 8.72 17.57 18.94
N THR A 322 10.02 17.62 19.28
CA THR A 322 10.94 18.64 18.74
C THR A 322 11.39 18.34 17.30
N ARG A 323 10.95 17.22 16.73
CA ARG A 323 11.29 16.74 15.38
C ARG A 323 12.79 16.53 15.19
N GLU A 324 13.48 16.12 16.24
CA GLU A 324 14.88 15.75 16.22
C GLU A 324 15.06 14.35 15.66
N LEU A 325 15.92 14.20 14.64
CA LEU A 325 16.10 12.94 13.91
C LEU A 325 16.52 11.77 14.82
N VAL A 326 17.23 12.07 15.90
CA VAL A 326 17.68 11.08 16.90
C VAL A 326 16.50 10.31 17.51
N GLY A 327 15.31 10.92 17.61
CA GLY A 327 14.11 10.24 18.11
C GLY A 327 13.77 8.99 17.28
N TRP A 328 13.76 9.10 15.96
CA TRP A 328 13.50 7.97 15.05
C TRP A 328 14.63 6.92 15.09
N ILE A 329 15.88 7.33 15.25
CA ILE A 329 17.02 6.41 15.43
C ILE A 329 16.80 5.52 16.66
N MET A 330 16.39 6.13 17.78
CA MET A 330 16.13 5.40 19.03
C MET A 330 14.94 4.43 18.91
N VAL A 331 13.86 4.89 18.29
CA VAL A 331 12.68 4.05 18.03
C VAL A 331 13.05 2.86 17.14
N GLN A 332 13.81 3.10 16.07
CA GLN A 332 14.25 2.06 15.14
C GLN A 332 15.12 1.00 15.82
N GLN A 333 16.12 1.41 16.62
CA GLN A 333 16.98 0.49 17.37
C GLN A 333 16.17 -0.37 18.34
N HIS A 334 15.25 0.24 19.09
CA HIS A 334 14.37 -0.50 20.00
C HIS A 334 13.46 -1.49 19.26
N ASN A 335 12.80 -1.05 18.20
CA ASN A 335 11.87 -1.88 17.45
C ASN A 335 12.57 -3.09 16.79
N ILE A 336 13.78 -2.90 16.24
CA ILE A 336 14.59 -4.00 15.72
C ILE A 336 14.91 -5.02 16.82
N HIS A 337 15.31 -4.57 18.01
CA HIS A 337 15.63 -5.45 19.12
C HIS A 337 14.41 -6.26 19.60
N VAL A 338 13.25 -5.60 19.75
CA VAL A 338 12.00 -6.28 20.12
C VAL A 338 11.60 -7.30 19.06
N PHE A 339 11.72 -6.94 17.77
CA PHE A 339 11.41 -7.83 16.66
C PHE A 339 12.37 -9.03 16.60
N HIS A 340 13.66 -8.83 16.89
CA HIS A 340 14.62 -9.91 17.03
C HIS A 340 14.24 -10.88 18.15
N ASN A 341 13.90 -10.37 19.34
CA ASN A 341 13.50 -11.21 20.47
C ASN A 341 12.19 -11.95 20.20
N PHE A 342 11.26 -11.33 19.48
CA PHE A 342 10.03 -11.96 19.02
C PHE A 342 10.31 -13.21 18.17
N PHE A 343 11.22 -13.13 17.20
CA PHE A 343 11.62 -14.30 16.41
C PHE A 343 12.42 -15.33 17.20
N CYS A 344 13.20 -14.92 18.21
CA CYS A 344 13.82 -15.87 19.14
C CYS A 344 12.77 -16.68 19.87
N GLY A 345 11.78 -16.02 20.48
CA GLY A 345 10.69 -16.69 21.17
C GLY A 345 9.83 -17.57 20.26
N ILE A 346 9.63 -17.19 19.00
CA ILE A 346 8.94 -18.05 18.02
C ILE A 346 9.69 -19.37 17.84
N ARG A 347 11.02 -19.30 17.66
CA ARG A 347 11.83 -20.51 17.53
C ARG A 347 11.81 -21.35 18.80
N ASP A 348 11.90 -20.73 19.97
CA ASP A 348 11.86 -21.44 21.26
C ASP A 348 10.51 -22.17 21.45
N SER A 349 9.41 -21.51 21.08
CA SER A 349 8.05 -22.06 21.16
C SER A 349 7.80 -23.20 20.15
N ILE A 350 8.35 -23.09 18.92
CA ILE A 350 8.30 -24.20 17.96
C ILE A 350 9.13 -25.38 18.47
N ALA A 351 10.33 -25.13 19.03
CA ALA A 351 11.19 -26.18 19.59
C ALA A 351 10.54 -26.89 20.79
N ALA A 352 9.76 -26.16 21.59
CA ALA A 352 9.00 -26.69 22.71
C ALA A 352 7.68 -27.39 22.31
N GLY A 353 7.23 -27.25 21.05
CA GLY A 353 5.95 -27.78 20.58
C GLY A 353 4.73 -26.99 21.06
N SER A 354 4.91 -25.82 21.70
CA SER A 354 3.85 -24.96 22.24
C SER A 354 3.40 -23.84 21.29
N PHE A 355 3.96 -23.76 20.08
CA PHE A 355 3.73 -22.66 19.13
C PHE A 355 2.27 -22.30 18.89
N LEU A 356 1.39 -23.29 18.70
CA LEU A 356 -0.04 -23.04 18.49
C LEU A 356 -0.70 -22.45 19.75
N GLU A 357 -0.42 -23.03 20.91
CA GLU A 357 -0.96 -22.57 22.20
C GLU A 357 -0.49 -21.14 22.53
N ASP A 358 0.79 -20.86 22.30
CA ASP A 358 1.39 -19.54 22.50
C ASP A 358 0.82 -18.52 21.51
N THR A 359 0.51 -18.92 20.27
CA THR A 359 -0.13 -18.05 19.27
C THR A 359 -1.58 -17.74 19.63
N GLU A 360 -2.37 -18.74 20.03
CA GLU A 360 -3.74 -18.54 20.52
C GLU A 360 -3.76 -17.66 21.78
N ARG A 361 -2.78 -17.86 22.67
CA ARG A 361 -2.61 -17.03 23.84
C ARG A 361 -2.21 -15.60 23.47
N PHE A 362 -1.36 -15.41 22.46
CA PHE A 362 -0.99 -14.09 21.96
C PHE A 362 -2.23 -13.33 21.45
N GLU A 363 -3.09 -13.99 20.66
CA GLU A 363 -4.34 -13.42 20.16
C GLU A 363 -5.33 -13.03 21.28
N ARG A 364 -5.36 -13.81 22.37
CA ARG A 364 -6.18 -13.49 23.55
C ARG A 364 -5.63 -12.31 24.35
N ILE A 365 -4.31 -12.27 24.57
CA ILE A 365 -3.64 -11.30 25.45
C ILE A 365 -3.48 -9.93 24.78
N TYR A 366 -3.11 -9.89 23.50
CA TYR A 366 -2.81 -8.63 22.80
C TYR A 366 -4.00 -8.13 21.97
N ALA A 367 -4.07 -6.81 21.82
CA ALA A 367 -4.94 -6.16 20.84
C ALA A 367 -4.55 -6.59 19.41
N PRO A 368 -5.50 -6.68 18.47
CA PRO A 368 -5.22 -7.18 17.13
C PRO A 368 -4.39 -6.20 16.27
N ASN A 369 -4.54 -4.90 16.51
CA ASN A 369 -3.98 -3.83 15.70
C ASN A 369 -3.08 -2.92 16.54
N PHE A 370 -2.13 -2.27 15.86
CA PHE A 370 -1.31 -1.21 16.45
C PHE A 370 -2.16 0.02 16.83
N PRO A 371 -1.69 0.85 17.77
CA PRO A 371 -2.36 2.12 18.05
C PRO A 371 -2.41 3.01 16.80
N ARG A 372 -3.44 3.85 16.71
CA ARG A 372 -3.54 4.85 15.63
C ARG A 372 -2.36 5.82 15.74
N THR A 373 -1.72 6.07 14.61
CA THR A 373 -0.60 7.01 14.50
C THR A 373 -1.10 8.45 14.65
N THR A 374 -0.62 9.18 15.66
CA THR A 374 -0.88 10.64 15.76
C THR A 374 0.28 11.50 15.24
N GLY A 375 1.44 10.89 14.95
CA GLY A 375 2.61 11.55 14.39
C GLY A 375 2.59 11.75 12.88
N LEU A 376 3.30 12.79 12.42
CA LEU A 376 3.52 13.09 10.99
C LEU A 376 4.73 12.35 10.38
N GLY A 377 5.45 11.59 11.21
CA GLY A 377 6.67 10.89 10.83
C GLY A 377 7.84 11.79 10.41
N PRO A 378 8.95 11.19 9.94
CA PRO A 378 10.13 11.94 9.55
C PRO A 378 9.85 12.70 8.25
N ARG A 379 10.59 13.79 8.01
CA ARG A 379 10.45 14.58 6.79
C ARG A 379 10.83 13.73 5.57
N LYS A 380 9.84 13.37 4.74
CA LYS A 380 10.04 12.72 3.45
C LYS A 380 10.75 13.68 2.48
N ARG A 381 11.76 13.18 1.76
CA ARG A 381 12.43 13.88 0.65
C ARG A 381 12.12 13.16 -0.66
N GLY A 382 12.30 13.83 -1.80
CA GLY A 382 11.81 13.40 -3.14
C GLY A 382 12.05 11.94 -3.57
N TYR A 383 13.00 11.20 -2.98
CA TYR A 383 13.19 9.76 -3.24
C TYR A 383 12.35 8.82 -2.34
N GLN A 384 11.85 9.33 -1.21
CA GLN A 384 10.87 8.70 -0.31
C GLN A 384 9.43 9.11 -0.66
N MET A 385 9.27 10.13 -1.49
CA MET A 385 7.96 10.50 -2.03
C MET A 385 7.54 9.42 -3.01
N ASP A 386 6.42 8.77 -2.73
CA ASP A 386 5.75 7.99 -3.73
C ASP A 386 5.29 8.97 -4.83
N LEU A 387 5.79 8.83 -6.06
CA LEU A 387 5.36 9.69 -7.17
C LEU A 387 3.89 9.47 -7.54
N THR A 388 3.25 8.43 -7.00
CA THR A 388 1.80 8.20 -7.07
C THR A 388 1.05 8.81 -5.88
N ASP A 389 1.74 9.16 -4.79
CA ASP A 389 1.21 9.97 -3.71
C ASP A 389 1.18 11.44 -4.14
N VAL A 390 -0.01 11.92 -4.52
CA VAL A 390 -0.31 13.36 -4.60
C VAL A 390 -0.46 13.94 -3.18
N GLN A 391 0.37 13.50 -2.23
CA GLN A 391 0.40 14.06 -0.89
C GLN A 391 1.02 15.46 -0.99
N PRO A 392 0.34 16.52 -0.52
CA PRO A 392 0.98 17.82 -0.40
C PRO A 392 2.24 17.65 0.46
N ILE A 393 3.33 18.33 0.11
CA ILE A 393 4.62 18.28 0.83
C ILE A 393 4.37 18.25 2.35
N GLU A 394 4.47 17.08 2.95
CA GLU A 394 4.27 16.89 4.38
C GLU A 394 5.44 17.58 5.07
N ASN A 395 5.13 18.63 5.84
CA ASN A 395 6.04 19.63 6.43
C ASN A 395 6.41 20.79 5.50
N LYS A 396 5.49 21.76 5.38
CA LYS A 396 5.89 23.13 5.06
C LYS A 396 6.94 23.58 6.08
N PRO A 397 8.07 24.17 5.63
CA PRO A 397 9.06 24.68 6.55
C PRO A 397 8.46 25.69 7.52
N ASN A 398 8.82 25.60 8.81
CA ASN A 398 8.39 26.57 9.84
C ASN A 398 9.05 27.95 9.70
N TRP A 399 9.96 28.13 8.74
CA TRP A 399 10.52 29.44 8.44
C TRP A 399 9.66 30.14 7.39
N VAL A 400 9.22 31.35 7.70
CA VAL A 400 8.66 32.30 6.74
C VAL A 400 9.81 33.19 6.30
N GLN A 401 9.94 33.44 5.00
CA GLN A 401 10.88 34.44 4.49
C GLN A 401 10.54 35.78 5.17
N LEU A 402 11.51 36.38 5.86
CA LEU A 402 11.32 37.70 6.46
C LEU A 402 10.91 38.65 5.33
N LYS A 403 9.65 39.10 5.34
CA LYS A 403 9.19 40.10 4.40
C LYS A 403 9.94 41.38 4.73
N THR A 404 10.62 41.98 3.75
CA THR A 404 11.10 43.35 3.85
C THR A 404 9.89 44.24 4.10
N GLU A 405 9.91 44.95 5.22
CA GLU A 405 8.84 45.86 5.64
C GLU A 405 8.60 46.90 4.54
N THR A 406 7.45 46.80 3.88
CA THR A 406 6.78 47.96 3.29
C THR A 406 5.49 48.15 4.07
N ASP A 407 5.36 49.34 4.63
CA ASP A 407 4.23 49.84 5.41
C ASP A 407 2.90 49.51 4.73
N ASP A 408 2.14 48.59 5.33
CA ASP A 408 0.68 48.58 5.43
C ASP A 408 0.24 47.21 5.95
N ASP A 409 0.18 47.06 7.29
CA ASP A 409 -0.80 46.19 7.97
C ASP A 409 -0.58 46.22 9.49
N LYS A 410 -1.07 47.28 10.14
CA LYS A 410 -1.34 47.26 11.58
C LYS A 410 -2.70 46.58 11.82
N THR A 411 -2.72 45.26 11.93
CA THR A 411 -3.55 44.52 12.89
C THR A 411 -3.31 43.01 12.78
N SER A 412 -2.54 42.44 13.70
CA SER A 412 -2.71 41.04 14.11
C SER A 412 -2.15 40.84 15.51
N HIS A 413 -3.02 41.03 16.50
CA HIS A 413 -2.79 40.48 17.83
C HIS A 413 -2.87 38.95 17.78
N MET A 414 -1.93 38.34 18.48
CA MET A 414 -1.82 36.91 18.76
C MET A 414 -3.17 36.31 19.22
N ILE A 415 -3.62 35.25 18.54
CA ILE A 415 -4.59 34.31 19.10
C ILE A 415 -4.02 32.90 18.93
N GLN A 416 -3.54 32.35 20.05
CA GLN A 416 -3.39 30.91 20.22
C GLN A 416 -4.79 30.29 20.16
N LYS A 417 -5.10 29.58 19.08
CA LYS A 417 -6.30 28.75 19.00
C LYS A 417 -5.98 27.34 19.49
N LYS A 418 -6.45 27.02 20.70
CA LYS A 418 -6.79 25.64 21.07
C LYS A 418 -7.98 25.24 20.19
N GLU A 419 -7.81 24.24 19.34
CA GLU A 419 -8.94 23.56 18.71
C GLU A 419 -9.11 22.19 19.34
N ASN A 420 -10.25 22.01 20.01
CA ASN A 420 -10.77 20.71 20.41
C ASN A 420 -11.19 19.98 19.14
N ALA A 421 -10.39 19.01 18.68
CA ALA A 421 -10.82 18.07 17.65
C ALA A 421 -11.63 16.96 18.33
N GLN A 422 -12.93 16.89 18.02
CA GLN A 422 -13.71 15.68 18.25
C GLN A 422 -13.20 14.61 17.29
N GLU A 423 -12.89 13.44 17.85
CA GLU A 423 -12.44 12.24 17.14
C GLU A 423 -13.49 11.80 16.11
N PHE A 424 -13.06 11.66 14.85
CA PHE A 424 -13.83 10.97 13.80
C PHE A 424 -13.03 9.76 13.30
N GLN A 425 -13.72 8.63 13.18
CA GLN A 425 -13.20 7.34 12.69
C GLN A 425 -13.27 7.30 11.16
N GLU A 426 -12.21 6.84 10.50
CA GLU A 426 -12.20 6.53 9.06
C GLU A 426 -12.87 5.16 8.82
N PRO A 427 -13.81 5.02 7.86
CA PRO A 427 -14.38 3.74 7.49
C PRO A 427 -13.45 2.95 6.54
N GLU A 428 -13.41 1.62 6.69
CA GLU A 428 -12.74 0.71 5.74
C GLU A 428 -13.47 0.69 4.38
N LEU A 429 -12.72 0.81 3.28
CA LEU A 429 -13.24 0.77 1.90
C LEU A 429 -13.39 -0.69 1.43
N PRO A 430 -14.57 -1.11 0.90
CA PRO A 430 -14.74 -2.45 0.35
C PRO A 430 -14.09 -2.60 -1.04
N GLU A 431 -13.42 -3.72 -1.29
CA GLU A 431 -12.87 -4.09 -2.60
C GLU A 431 -14.01 -4.56 -3.55
N ARG A 432 -14.15 -3.91 -4.72
CA ARG A 432 -15.14 -4.25 -5.77
C ARG A 432 -14.50 -5.08 -6.88
N ASP A 433 -15.22 -6.08 -7.40
CA ASP A 433 -14.80 -6.84 -8.59
C ASP A 433 -14.75 -5.90 -9.82
N THR A 434 -13.52 -5.71 -10.31
CA THR A 434 -13.14 -4.63 -11.23
C THR A 434 -13.73 -4.74 -12.62
N THR A 435 -14.29 -5.89 -13.01
CA THR A 435 -14.90 -6.05 -14.34
C THR A 435 -16.39 -5.72 -14.35
N VAL A 436 -17.10 -6.02 -13.26
CA VAL A 436 -18.55 -5.75 -13.14
C VAL A 436 -18.81 -4.29 -12.80
N GLY A 437 -17.96 -3.69 -11.95
CA GLY A 437 -18.05 -2.27 -11.62
C GLY A 437 -17.87 -1.35 -12.83
N ASN A 438 -16.86 -1.64 -13.66
CA ASN A 438 -16.63 -0.88 -14.89
C ASN A 438 -17.83 -0.93 -15.86
N PHE A 439 -18.59 -2.03 -15.87
CA PHE A 439 -19.76 -2.16 -16.76
C PHE A 439 -20.97 -1.37 -16.23
N ALA A 440 -21.26 -1.45 -14.93
CA ALA A 440 -22.28 -0.63 -14.28
C ALA A 440 -22.06 0.87 -14.51
N ASP A 441 -20.81 1.31 -14.43
CA ASP A 441 -20.40 2.69 -14.65
C ASP A 441 -20.49 3.09 -16.14
N THR A 442 -20.23 2.15 -17.06
CA THR A 442 -20.41 2.35 -18.52
C THR A 442 -21.89 2.41 -18.91
N TYR A 443 -22.74 1.57 -18.32
CA TYR A 443 -24.20 1.59 -18.50
C TYR A 443 -24.81 2.90 -17.98
N ALA A 444 -24.40 3.34 -16.78
CA ALA A 444 -24.76 4.64 -16.23
C ALA A 444 -24.41 5.78 -17.22
N ALA A 445 -23.21 5.76 -17.79
CA ALA A 445 -22.72 6.78 -18.72
C ALA A 445 -23.34 6.73 -20.14
N GLN A 446 -23.80 5.57 -20.63
CA GLN A 446 -24.29 5.39 -22.02
C GLN A 446 -25.81 5.29 -22.15
N SER A 447 -26.56 5.31 -21.05
CA SER A 447 -28.02 5.17 -21.03
C SER A 447 -28.81 6.32 -21.69
N GLU A 448 -28.15 7.37 -22.18
CA GLU A 448 -28.79 8.43 -22.97
C GLU A 448 -28.89 8.10 -24.47
N ASN A 449 -28.10 7.14 -25.00
CA ASN A 449 -27.98 6.90 -26.45
C ASN A 449 -28.29 5.47 -26.93
N LYS A 450 -28.52 4.49 -26.05
CA LYS A 450 -28.93 3.11 -26.40
C LYS A 450 -30.01 2.60 -25.43
N SER A 451 -30.90 1.76 -25.93
CA SER A 451 -31.92 1.13 -25.08
C SER A 451 -31.32 0.02 -24.20
N GLY A 452 -31.88 -0.20 -23.01
CA GLY A 452 -31.34 -1.18 -22.05
C GLY A 452 -31.25 -2.61 -22.59
N SER A 453 -32.11 -2.97 -23.54
CA SER A 453 -32.11 -4.29 -24.18
C SER A 453 -31.00 -4.48 -25.21
N GLU A 454 -30.57 -3.43 -25.91
CA GLU A 454 -29.51 -3.53 -26.94
C GLU A 454 -28.12 -3.71 -26.30
N LEU A 455 -27.88 -3.10 -25.13
CA LEU A 455 -26.64 -3.29 -24.37
C LEU A 455 -26.56 -4.68 -23.72
N GLU A 456 -27.70 -5.30 -23.44
CA GLU A 456 -27.81 -6.65 -22.91
C GLU A 456 -27.49 -7.70 -23.99
N GLU A 457 -28.00 -7.51 -25.22
CA GLU A 457 -27.70 -8.38 -26.37
C GLU A 457 -26.24 -8.30 -26.83
N ASP A 458 -25.64 -7.09 -26.90
CA ASP A 458 -24.23 -6.89 -27.26
C ASP A 458 -23.28 -7.65 -26.31
N LEU A 459 -23.66 -7.77 -25.04
CA LEU A 459 -22.83 -8.37 -23.99
C LEU A 459 -23.03 -9.88 -23.87
N LEU A 460 -24.24 -10.38 -24.12
CA LEU A 460 -24.51 -11.81 -24.27
C LEU A 460 -23.70 -12.39 -25.44
N ALA A 461 -23.55 -11.63 -26.52
CA ALA A 461 -22.73 -12.00 -27.67
C ALA A 461 -21.22 -12.09 -27.36
N GLU A 462 -20.66 -11.21 -26.51
CA GLU A 462 -19.26 -11.30 -26.07
C GLU A 462 -19.01 -12.51 -25.12
N LEU A 463 -20.04 -12.93 -24.39
CA LEU A 463 -19.98 -14.09 -23.49
C LEU A 463 -20.17 -15.44 -24.22
N ASP A 464 -20.72 -15.41 -25.44
CA ASP A 464 -20.87 -16.58 -26.32
C ASP A 464 -19.52 -17.12 -26.84
N GLU A 465 -18.44 -16.34 -26.79
CA GLU A 465 -17.10 -16.74 -27.24
C GLU A 465 -16.28 -17.52 -26.17
N ILE A 466 -16.87 -17.82 -25.00
CA ILE A 466 -16.17 -18.45 -23.86
C ILE A 466 -16.63 -19.92 -23.70
N ASP A 467 -15.69 -20.87 -23.81
CA ASP A 467 -15.93 -22.33 -23.84
C ASP A 467 -16.32 -22.99 -22.49
N ASP A 468 -16.39 -22.26 -21.37
CA ASP A 468 -16.69 -22.81 -20.03
C ASP A 468 -18.11 -22.44 -19.55
N SER A 469 -19.02 -23.43 -19.56
CA SER A 469 -20.45 -23.22 -19.25
C SER A 469 -20.72 -22.81 -17.80
N ALA A 470 -19.89 -23.26 -16.84
CA ALA A 470 -20.12 -23.00 -15.41
C ALA A 470 -19.67 -21.59 -15.01
N TYR A 471 -18.59 -21.09 -15.62
CA TYR A 471 -18.17 -19.70 -15.47
C TYR A 471 -19.16 -18.73 -16.13
N ARG A 472 -19.69 -19.11 -17.31
CA ARG A 472 -20.69 -18.32 -18.03
C ARG A 472 -21.97 -18.12 -17.22
N GLU A 473 -22.49 -19.17 -16.59
CA GLU A 473 -23.72 -19.10 -15.79
C GLU A 473 -23.56 -18.24 -14.53
N ASN A 474 -22.49 -18.46 -13.76
CA ASN A 474 -22.18 -17.64 -12.58
C ASN A 474 -21.95 -16.16 -12.94
N ARG A 475 -21.35 -15.89 -14.11
CA ARG A 475 -21.09 -14.51 -14.57
C ARG A 475 -22.35 -13.82 -15.08
N MET A 476 -23.25 -14.53 -15.78
CA MET A 476 -24.56 -13.99 -16.17
C MET A 476 -25.40 -13.63 -14.94
N GLN A 477 -25.37 -14.45 -13.90
CA GLN A 477 -26.09 -14.16 -12.66
C GLN A 477 -25.56 -12.91 -11.96
N SER A 478 -24.23 -12.78 -11.81
CA SER A 478 -23.62 -11.62 -11.17
C SER A 478 -23.87 -10.31 -11.93
N LEU A 479 -23.87 -10.35 -13.27
CA LEU A 479 -24.17 -9.19 -14.11
C LEU A 479 -25.63 -8.75 -13.97
N LYS A 480 -26.56 -9.71 -13.92
CA LYS A 480 -27.99 -9.44 -13.73
C LYS A 480 -28.27 -8.77 -12.39
N GLU A 481 -27.65 -9.25 -11.31
CA GLU A 481 -27.81 -8.67 -9.97
C GLU A 481 -27.29 -7.22 -9.89
N GLU A 482 -26.16 -6.91 -10.54
CA GLU A 482 -25.64 -5.53 -10.58
C GLU A 482 -26.48 -4.62 -11.49
N PHE A 483 -27.01 -5.14 -12.60
CA PHE A 483 -27.94 -4.38 -13.45
C PHE A 483 -29.22 -3.97 -12.71
N GLU A 484 -29.80 -4.88 -11.93
CA GLU A 484 -30.96 -4.61 -11.09
C GLU A 484 -30.64 -3.55 -10.03
N ARG A 485 -29.43 -3.56 -9.43
CA ARG A 485 -28.99 -2.54 -8.47
C ARG A 485 -28.87 -1.14 -9.09
N VAL A 486 -28.23 -1.03 -10.25
CA VAL A 486 -28.05 0.26 -10.94
C VAL A 486 -29.40 0.83 -11.38
N SER A 487 -30.28 -0.03 -11.93
CA SER A 487 -31.63 0.36 -12.34
C SER A 487 -32.47 0.84 -11.15
N ALA A 488 -32.45 0.10 -10.04
CA ALA A 488 -33.14 0.49 -8.81
C ALA A 488 -32.57 1.78 -8.18
N ALA A 489 -31.26 2.02 -8.30
CA ALA A 489 -30.64 3.27 -7.85
C ALA A 489 -31.09 4.46 -8.71
N LYS A 490 -31.17 4.28 -10.04
CA LYS A 490 -31.66 5.30 -10.98
C LYS A 490 -33.12 5.69 -10.69
N GLU A 491 -34.00 4.72 -10.42
CA GLU A 491 -35.39 4.98 -10.02
C GLU A 491 -35.50 5.79 -8.71
N LYS A 492 -34.53 5.63 -7.80
CA LYS A 492 -34.44 6.38 -6.53
C LYS A 492 -33.79 7.76 -6.67
N GLY A 493 -33.54 8.23 -7.89
CA GLY A 493 -32.97 9.54 -8.19
C GLY A 493 -31.46 9.63 -7.99
N HIS A 494 -30.75 8.50 -8.02
CA HIS A 494 -29.28 8.52 -8.12
C HIS A 494 -28.84 8.98 -9.52
N MET A 495 -27.62 9.50 -9.66
CA MET A 495 -27.12 10.19 -10.87
C MET A 495 -27.75 11.56 -11.18
N GLN A 496 -28.45 12.13 -10.21
CA GLN A 496 -29.02 13.48 -10.29
C GLN A 496 -28.52 14.31 -9.12
N TYR A 497 -28.43 15.62 -9.33
CA TYR A 497 -28.14 16.59 -8.29
C TYR A 497 -29.44 17.25 -7.82
N LEU A 498 -30.02 16.69 -6.76
CA LEU A 498 -31.39 17.02 -6.33
C LEU A 498 -31.41 18.19 -5.35
N THR A 499 -32.39 19.08 -5.50
CA THR A 499 -32.64 20.15 -4.52
C THR A 499 -33.72 19.69 -3.55
N VAL A 500 -33.41 19.76 -2.26
CA VAL A 500 -34.31 19.36 -1.17
C VAL A 500 -34.81 20.62 -0.44
N GLU A 501 -36.10 20.63 -0.11
CA GLU A 501 -36.78 21.81 0.48
C GLU A 501 -36.96 21.71 2.00
N SER A 502 -36.72 20.54 2.60
CA SER A 502 -36.93 20.30 4.03
C SER A 502 -35.78 19.54 4.70
N GLU A 503 -35.38 19.96 5.89
CA GLU A 503 -34.43 19.23 6.74
C GLU A 503 -34.89 17.81 7.11
N ARG A 504 -36.20 17.54 7.13
CA ARG A 504 -36.74 16.19 7.37
C ARG A 504 -36.36 15.24 6.24
N GLU A 505 -36.51 15.70 5.00
CA GLU A 505 -36.17 14.92 3.80
C GLU A 505 -34.66 14.64 3.74
N VAL A 506 -33.83 15.60 4.16
CA VAL A 506 -32.38 15.37 4.30
C VAL A 506 -32.09 14.21 5.25
N MET A 507 -32.74 14.16 6.41
CA MET A 507 -32.57 13.08 7.38
C MET A 507 -33.05 11.71 6.84
N ASP A 508 -34.20 11.69 6.17
CA ASP A 508 -34.76 10.48 5.55
C ASP A 508 -33.82 9.93 4.45
N LEU A 509 -33.18 10.82 3.68
CA LEU A 509 -32.21 10.42 2.66
C LEU A 509 -30.91 9.86 3.27
N THR A 510 -30.39 10.48 4.34
CA THR A 510 -29.19 9.96 5.02
C THR A 510 -29.37 8.59 5.66
N THR A 511 -30.62 8.18 5.93
CA THR A 511 -30.94 6.87 6.52
C THR A 511 -31.37 5.83 5.49
N SER A 512 -31.91 6.25 4.34
CA SER A 512 -32.37 5.35 3.27
C SER A 512 -31.31 5.00 2.22
N SER A 513 -30.26 5.83 2.08
CA SER A 513 -29.15 5.63 1.16
C SER A 513 -27.85 5.38 1.91
N LYS A 514 -27.03 4.45 1.39
CA LYS A 514 -25.74 4.09 2.01
C LYS A 514 -24.75 5.26 2.04
N ARG A 515 -24.69 6.04 0.95
CA ARG A 515 -23.81 7.21 0.82
C ARG A 515 -24.60 8.42 0.37
N VAL A 516 -24.46 9.53 1.09
CA VAL A 516 -25.14 10.78 0.78
C VAL A 516 -24.18 11.96 0.92
N VAL A 517 -24.11 12.78 -0.12
CA VAL A 517 -23.37 14.05 -0.13
C VAL A 517 -24.37 15.19 -0.12
N ILE A 518 -24.24 16.09 0.84
CA ILE A 518 -25.18 17.18 1.09
C ILE A 518 -24.47 18.52 0.97
N HIS A 519 -24.89 19.35 0.02
CA HIS A 519 -24.40 20.72 -0.13
C HIS A 519 -25.38 21.73 0.50
N PHE A 520 -24.93 22.40 1.55
CA PHE A 520 -25.63 23.56 2.11
C PHE A 520 -25.18 24.82 1.36
N PHE A 521 -26.14 25.50 0.73
CA PHE A 521 -25.88 26.64 -0.15
C PHE A 521 -26.73 27.87 0.18
N HIS A 522 -26.38 28.99 -0.44
CA HIS A 522 -27.18 30.21 -0.48
C HIS A 522 -27.15 30.79 -1.90
N PRO A 523 -28.29 31.19 -2.51
CA PRO A 523 -28.36 31.62 -3.90
C PRO A 523 -27.42 32.79 -4.28
N ASP A 524 -27.24 33.72 -3.34
CA ASP A 524 -26.42 34.93 -3.56
C ASP A 524 -24.91 34.70 -3.45
N PHE A 525 -24.47 33.51 -3.00
CA PHE A 525 -23.06 33.28 -2.71
C PHE A 525 -22.35 32.69 -3.94
N ARG A 526 -21.39 33.44 -4.50
CA ARG A 526 -20.63 33.00 -5.69
C ARG A 526 -19.96 31.63 -5.51
N ARG A 527 -19.34 31.39 -4.35
CA ARG A 527 -18.64 30.12 -4.03
C ARG A 527 -19.59 28.91 -3.99
N CYS A 528 -20.86 29.12 -3.64
CA CYS A 528 -21.87 28.07 -3.70
C CYS A 528 -22.17 27.65 -5.15
N LYS A 529 -22.21 28.60 -6.10
CA LYS A 529 -22.41 28.30 -7.53
C LYS A 529 -21.26 27.49 -8.12
N ILE A 530 -20.03 27.76 -7.67
CA ILE A 530 -18.84 26.99 -8.08
C ILE A 530 -18.96 25.55 -7.57
N MET A 531 -19.29 25.37 -6.28
CA MET A 531 -19.50 24.05 -5.68
C MET A 531 -20.62 23.26 -6.37
N ASP A 532 -21.74 23.91 -6.69
CA ASP A 532 -22.85 23.30 -7.46
C ASP A 532 -22.36 22.76 -8.80
N SER A 533 -21.54 23.52 -9.55
CA SER A 533 -21.03 23.08 -10.85
C SER A 533 -20.15 21.83 -10.78
N HIS A 534 -19.34 21.67 -9.73
CA HIS A 534 -18.50 20.49 -9.56
C HIS A 534 -19.30 19.28 -9.07
N LEU A 535 -20.18 19.45 -8.07
CA LEU A 535 -20.99 18.36 -7.55
C LEU A 535 -21.99 17.83 -8.57
N GLU A 536 -22.55 18.69 -9.43
CA GLU A 536 -23.40 18.25 -10.54
C GLU A 536 -22.64 17.35 -11.52
N LYS A 537 -21.39 17.68 -11.86
CA LYS A 537 -20.53 16.85 -12.72
C LYS A 537 -20.25 15.50 -12.08
N ILE A 538 -19.84 15.51 -10.81
CA ILE A 538 -19.49 14.28 -10.06
C ILE A 538 -20.72 13.38 -9.90
N SER A 539 -21.91 13.97 -9.65
CA SER A 539 -23.13 13.19 -9.45
C SER A 539 -23.47 12.26 -10.62
N LYS A 540 -23.13 12.64 -11.86
CA LYS A 540 -23.42 11.85 -13.06
C LYS A 540 -22.54 10.61 -13.18
N SER A 541 -21.36 10.64 -12.58
CA SER A 541 -20.36 9.57 -12.67
C SER A 541 -20.48 8.55 -11.53
N HIS A 542 -21.09 8.92 -10.41
CA HIS A 542 -21.17 8.09 -9.20
C HIS A 542 -22.62 7.73 -8.85
N TRP A 543 -23.11 6.62 -9.42
CA TRP A 543 -24.48 6.14 -9.19
C TRP A 543 -24.69 5.58 -7.78
N GLU A 544 -23.62 5.14 -7.12
CA GLU A 544 -23.65 4.56 -5.77
C GLU A 544 -23.88 5.61 -4.66
N THR A 545 -23.71 6.88 -4.99
CA THR A 545 -23.80 8.00 -4.04
C THR A 545 -24.93 8.94 -4.41
N LYS A 546 -25.71 9.35 -3.40
CA LYS A 546 -26.80 10.32 -3.61
C LYS A 546 -26.29 11.74 -3.36
N PHE A 547 -26.45 12.62 -4.35
CA PHE A 547 -26.04 14.02 -4.24
C PHE A 547 -27.25 14.92 -4.09
N ILE A 548 -27.29 15.68 -3.00
CA ILE A 548 -28.36 16.62 -2.72
C ILE A 548 -27.82 17.99 -2.33
N ARG A 549 -28.64 19.01 -2.53
CA ARG A 549 -28.39 20.36 -2.02
C ARG A 549 -29.62 20.91 -1.32
N ILE A 550 -29.37 21.72 -0.30
CA ILE A 550 -30.42 22.41 0.46
C ILE A 550 -29.98 23.83 0.76
N GLU A 551 -30.90 24.78 0.64
CA GLU A 551 -30.65 26.15 1.05
C GLU A 551 -30.52 26.21 2.58
N ALA A 552 -29.49 26.87 3.09
CA ALA A 552 -29.23 26.92 4.52
C ALA A 552 -30.41 27.49 5.33
N ALA A 553 -31.24 28.36 4.72
CA ALA A 553 -32.45 28.90 5.31
C ALA A 553 -33.56 27.85 5.53
N ASN A 554 -33.59 26.79 4.72
CA ASN A 554 -34.61 25.74 4.76
C ASN A 554 -34.26 24.60 5.74
N ALA A 555 -33.09 24.67 6.39
CA ALA A 555 -32.62 23.69 7.37
C ALA A 555 -31.99 24.33 8.62
N PRO A 556 -32.74 25.19 9.34
CA PRO A 556 -32.20 25.95 10.47
C PRO A 556 -31.76 25.06 11.64
N PHE A 557 -32.42 23.93 11.88
CA PHE A 557 -32.04 23.01 12.96
C PHE A 557 -30.71 22.32 12.64
N LEU A 558 -30.54 21.82 11.42
CA LEU A 558 -29.29 21.20 10.97
C LEU A 558 -28.15 22.22 10.93
N ALA A 559 -28.40 23.44 10.45
CA ALA A 559 -27.42 24.51 10.41
C ALA A 559 -26.88 24.85 11.81
N LEU A 560 -27.77 24.92 12.81
CA LEU A 560 -27.40 25.20 14.20
C LEU A 560 -26.68 24.01 14.84
N LYS A 561 -27.24 22.80 14.71
CA LYS A 561 -26.70 21.58 15.32
C LYS A 561 -25.31 21.22 14.79
N LEU A 562 -25.07 21.45 13.50
CA LEU A 562 -23.80 21.12 12.83
C LEU A 562 -22.83 22.31 12.78
N GLY A 563 -23.19 23.46 13.36
CA GLY A 563 -22.33 24.65 13.42
C GLY A 563 -21.97 25.17 12.03
N LEU A 564 -22.95 25.36 11.15
CA LEU A 564 -22.77 25.91 9.81
C LEU A 564 -22.73 27.44 9.88
N LYS A 565 -21.52 28.00 9.99
CA LYS A 565 -21.31 29.47 10.11
C LYS A 565 -20.83 30.14 8.81
N VAL A 566 -20.33 29.36 7.86
CA VAL A 566 -19.73 29.81 6.60
C VAL A 566 -20.25 28.92 5.50
N LEU A 567 -20.62 29.47 4.34
CA LEU A 567 -21.08 28.73 3.15
C LEU A 567 -20.10 28.94 1.98
N PRO A 568 -19.95 27.98 1.06
CA PRO A 568 -20.64 26.67 0.99
C PRO A 568 -20.17 25.68 2.06
N VAL A 569 -21.02 24.70 2.42
CA VAL A 569 -20.61 23.54 3.23
C VAL A 569 -21.04 22.25 2.55
N VAL A 570 -20.12 21.29 2.42
CA VAL A 570 -20.44 19.94 1.94
C VAL A 570 -20.29 18.96 3.10
N LEU A 571 -21.32 18.15 3.32
CA LEU A 571 -21.32 17.09 4.32
C LEU A 571 -21.36 15.73 3.62
N CYS A 572 -20.58 14.78 4.15
CA CYS A 572 -20.56 13.41 3.67
C CYS A 572 -21.12 12.48 4.74
N TYR A 573 -22.13 11.71 4.36
CA TYR A 573 -22.73 10.66 5.17
C TYR A 573 -22.43 9.30 4.56
N VAL A 574 -21.99 8.36 5.38
CA VAL A 574 -21.82 6.94 5.04
C VAL A 574 -22.47 6.12 6.14
N ASP A 575 -23.37 5.21 5.77
CA ASP A 575 -24.13 4.36 6.70
C ASP A 575 -24.82 5.19 7.82
N ALA A 576 -25.54 6.24 7.42
CA ALA A 576 -26.23 7.21 8.30
C ALA A 576 -25.33 7.99 9.29
N SER A 577 -24.01 7.88 9.17
CA SER A 577 -23.02 8.56 10.01
C SER A 577 -22.33 9.68 9.26
N LEU A 578 -22.19 10.86 9.88
CA LEU A 578 -21.44 11.98 9.32
C LEU A 578 -19.94 11.66 9.36
N VAL A 579 -19.33 11.42 8.21
CA VAL A 579 -17.91 11.07 8.09
C VAL A 579 -17.02 12.27 7.81
N SER A 580 -17.54 13.32 7.18
CA SER A 580 -16.74 14.51 6.83
C SER A 580 -17.57 15.77 6.63
N LYS A 581 -16.92 16.93 6.81
CA LYS A 581 -17.47 18.27 6.66
C LYS A 581 -16.44 19.19 5.99
N LEU A 582 -16.71 19.58 4.75
CA LEU A 582 -15.95 20.59 4.02
C LEU A 582 -16.55 21.98 4.24
N VAL A 583 -15.76 22.94 4.75
CA VAL A 583 -16.20 24.32 4.94
C VAL A 583 -15.51 25.23 3.93
N GLY A 584 -16.31 25.87 3.06
CA GLY A 584 -15.81 26.67 1.95
C GLY A 584 -14.89 25.84 1.05
N PHE A 585 -13.73 26.40 0.74
CA PHE A 585 -12.69 25.73 -0.06
C PHE A 585 -11.43 25.42 0.77
N ALA A 586 -11.54 25.39 2.11
CA ALA A 586 -10.38 25.27 3.01
C ALA A 586 -9.49 24.05 2.69
N ASP A 587 -10.12 22.91 2.41
CA ASP A 587 -9.41 21.66 2.06
C ASP A 587 -9.19 21.48 0.55
N LEU A 588 -9.65 22.44 -0.28
CA LEU A 588 -9.52 22.44 -1.74
C LEU A 588 -8.48 23.46 -2.23
N GLY A 589 -7.58 23.90 -1.36
CA GLY A 589 -6.55 24.90 -1.67
C GLY A 589 -6.98 26.35 -1.49
N ASN A 590 -8.21 26.58 -0.99
CA ASN A 590 -8.81 27.90 -0.71
C ASN A 590 -8.77 28.88 -1.90
N ASN A 591 -8.73 28.34 -3.12
CA ASN A 591 -8.84 29.07 -4.37
C ASN A 591 -10.24 28.86 -4.97
N ASP A 592 -10.74 29.84 -5.71
CA ASP A 592 -12.02 29.77 -6.40
C ASP A 592 -11.92 28.99 -7.74
N ASP A 593 -10.70 28.79 -8.25
CA ASP A 593 -10.40 28.08 -9.51
C ASP A 593 -9.74 26.71 -9.26
N PHE A 594 -10.46 25.78 -8.60
CA PHE A 594 -9.97 24.39 -8.42
C PHE A 594 -10.62 23.44 -9.43
N ASP A 595 -9.89 22.40 -9.85
CA ASP A 595 -10.40 21.42 -10.81
C ASP A 595 -11.35 20.40 -10.14
N THR A 596 -12.36 19.90 -10.86
CA THR A 596 -13.30 18.87 -10.36
C THR A 596 -12.63 17.65 -9.72
N PRO A 597 -11.51 17.10 -10.27
CA PRO A 597 -10.82 15.97 -9.65
C PRO A 597 -10.31 16.24 -8.23
N VAL A 598 -10.09 17.50 -7.84
CA VAL A 598 -9.68 17.87 -6.48
C VAL A 598 -10.82 17.62 -5.49
N LEU A 599 -12.04 18.01 -5.84
CA LEU A 599 -13.23 17.76 -5.03
C LEU A 599 -13.60 16.26 -5.03
N GLU A 600 -13.49 15.60 -6.18
CA GLU A 600 -13.69 14.16 -6.31
C GLU A 600 -12.70 13.38 -5.42
N PHE A 601 -11.42 13.75 -5.43
CA PHE A 601 -10.42 13.18 -4.54
C PHE A 601 -10.75 13.40 -3.06
N TRP A 602 -11.23 14.59 -2.70
CA TRP A 602 -11.65 14.87 -1.33
C TRP A 602 -12.84 13.97 -0.92
N LEU A 603 -13.83 13.77 -1.79
CA LEU A 603 -14.95 12.86 -1.53
C LEU A 603 -14.51 11.38 -1.44
N LEU A 604 -13.56 10.95 -2.28
CA LEU A 604 -12.97 9.60 -2.25
C LEU A 604 -12.25 9.33 -0.93
N LYS A 605 -11.47 10.30 -0.45
CA LYS A 605 -10.74 10.20 0.83
C LYS A 605 -11.65 9.84 2.00
N TRP A 606 -12.88 10.35 1.98
CA TRP A 606 -13.86 10.15 3.06
C TRP A 606 -14.84 9.01 2.78
N ALA A 607 -14.57 8.16 1.79
CA ALA A 607 -15.46 7.07 1.35
C ALA A 607 -16.87 7.55 0.95
N ALA A 608 -17.02 8.83 0.64
CA ALA A 608 -18.29 9.44 0.25
C ALA A 608 -18.68 9.06 -1.18
N ILE A 609 -17.71 8.71 -2.02
CA ILE A 609 -17.87 8.15 -3.37
C ILE A 609 -16.91 6.96 -3.57
N GLU A 610 -17.15 6.10 -4.55
CA GLU A 610 -16.26 4.99 -4.91
C GLU A 610 -15.31 5.35 -6.07
N LYS A 611 -14.14 4.71 -6.13
CA LYS A 611 -13.13 5.00 -7.17
C LYS A 611 -13.55 4.43 -8.52
N ILE A 612 -13.85 5.31 -9.48
CA ILE A 612 -14.04 4.94 -10.88
C ILE A 612 -12.67 4.63 -11.50
N LYS A 613 -12.51 3.48 -12.15
CA LYS A 613 -11.30 3.19 -12.94
C LYS A 613 -11.51 3.70 -14.36
N GLU A 614 -10.87 4.81 -14.73
CA GLU A 614 -10.86 5.28 -16.11
C GLU A 614 -10.23 4.22 -17.04
N ASN A 615 -11.00 3.74 -17.99
CA ASN A 615 -10.47 3.11 -19.20
C ASN A 615 -9.95 4.24 -20.10
N ILE A 616 -8.64 4.46 -20.13
CA ILE A 616 -8.01 5.21 -21.22
C ILE A 616 -8.29 4.40 -22.51
N PRO A 617 -9.04 4.94 -23.49
CA PRO A 617 -9.26 4.22 -24.74
C PRO A 617 -7.93 4.14 -25.47
N GLN A 618 -7.29 2.97 -25.46
CA GLN A 618 -6.28 2.65 -26.45
C GLN A 618 -6.94 2.77 -27.82
N GLY A 619 -6.50 3.72 -28.62
CA GLY A 619 -7.06 4.01 -29.94
C GLY A 619 -7.21 2.74 -30.78
N LYS A 620 -8.46 2.28 -30.96
CA LYS A 620 -8.81 1.34 -32.02
C LYS A 620 -8.85 2.13 -33.33
N LYS A 621 -7.84 1.97 -34.17
CA LYS A 621 -8.00 2.26 -35.61
C LYS A 621 -9.06 1.30 -36.15
N SER A 622 -10.20 1.84 -36.55
CA SER A 622 -11.26 1.10 -37.25
C SER A 622 -10.75 0.67 -38.62
N ILE A 623 -10.80 -0.64 -38.88
CA ILE A 623 -10.55 -1.29 -40.16
C ILE A 623 -11.83 -1.22 -41.02
N MET A 624 -12.36 -0.03 -41.28
CA MET A 624 -13.39 0.18 -42.30
C MET A 624 -13.43 1.65 -42.66
N GLY A 625 -13.09 1.93 -43.93
CA GLY A 625 -12.80 3.28 -44.40
C GLY A 625 -14.01 4.21 -44.41
N PHE A 626 -13.77 5.43 -43.93
CA PHE A 626 -14.42 6.63 -44.43
C PHE A 626 -13.36 7.68 -44.74
N LYS A 627 -13.52 8.31 -45.90
CA LYS A 627 -12.63 9.29 -46.54
C LYS A 627 -12.29 10.46 -45.61
N ASP A 628 -11.00 10.75 -45.48
CA ASP A 628 -10.50 12.07 -45.11
C ASP A 628 -10.95 13.09 -46.16
N THR A 629 -11.90 13.96 -45.81
CA THR A 629 -12.05 15.25 -46.50
C THR A 629 -11.03 16.21 -45.90
N LYS A 630 -9.91 16.36 -46.63
CA LYS A 630 -9.01 17.50 -46.54
C LYS A 630 -9.82 18.81 -46.52
N ASN A 631 -9.55 19.67 -45.55
CA ASN A 631 -9.59 21.12 -45.76
C ASN A 631 -8.15 21.62 -45.60
N GLU A 632 -7.53 21.85 -46.75
CA GLU A 632 -6.38 22.74 -46.92
C GLU A 632 -6.91 24.19 -46.87
N SER A 633 -6.27 25.03 -46.06
CA SER A 633 -6.02 26.47 -46.26
C SER A 633 -5.63 27.09 -44.92
N GLU A 634 -4.62 27.93 -44.75
CA GLU A 634 -3.59 28.50 -45.62
C GLU A 634 -2.57 29.07 -44.60
N ASP A 635 -1.31 28.68 -44.72
CA ASP A 635 -0.21 29.51 -44.24
C ASP A 635 -0.08 30.67 -45.24
N SER A 636 -0.06 31.89 -44.73
CA SER A 636 0.51 33.03 -45.43
C SER A 636 1.66 33.59 -44.58
N ASP A 637 2.86 33.42 -45.11
CA ASP A 637 4.08 34.16 -44.77
C ASP A 637 3.82 35.67 -44.59
N LEU A 638 4.57 36.31 -43.69
CA LEU A 638 5.60 37.32 -44.03
C LEU A 638 6.14 38.03 -42.77
N ASP A 639 7.47 38.13 -42.77
CA ASP A 639 8.42 38.95 -41.99
C ASP A 639 8.81 38.54 -40.54
#